data_AF-A0A6C2UNZ8-F1
#
_entry.id   AF-A0A6C2UNZ8-F1
#
_cell.length_a   1.000
_cell.length_b   1.000
_cell.length_c   1.000
_cell.angle_alpha   90.00
_cell.angle_beta   90.00
_cell.angle_gamma   90.00
#
_symmetry.space_group_name_H-M   'P 1'
#
loop_
_entity.id
_entity.type
_entity.pdbx_description
1 polymer ?
#
loop_
_entity_poly.entity_id
_entity_poly.type
_entity_poly.pdbx_seq_one_letter_code
_entity_poly.pdbx_strand_id
1 'polypeptide(L)'
;MKKVLFAVMIGMALSAQAGSISSDVVKINFQPATFKTPAGWLADSGQPYSAARGYGWDCTLMNRERNKSDDKLFDTIVGVAHKQMEATFTADQPNGEYQLSIQLGDPLCSSSFVLYLQAGDEPVEVGKTLPGECAIFQSPVTVVDGKLTIRFVRNGSPGISINWLALGKNALTRPSSHPAPGSTLPEPPKQTVTLPDVFSDNMILQRDVPVPVWGEAESGTQMTVSFGGYDLDCTARDGKWRVVFPPMPASSKPRKLQISSFEFQVSFTNILIGDIWLASGQSNMEYYLCKAKGGKEAIANSKNPMLRLFKVRREIPRSPQIALSTGHWEEAGPDSVVTKFATAVGYSFVRELQEALDIPIGLINCSYGGTVTETWCSPDVLEQGWPEWEAQEEKNRQNPKSMKVNASSHLYERMLKTVIPFPVKGFIWYQGSANIGRFEEQKSLLPAMVDDWRKSWGNDELPFFFVQLPRFEQQNWHVFRNAQLNILKNNPNTFMAVTIDLSREYDDGNHPIHPNDKAPVGHRLALAARANVYGETDLVYTGPVIQSMQVKKGAAVLSFDHTGSGLIASDNQALRGFYISADGETFVEADAQIKGVTVVVHSSTVRNPIAVRYGADLDMGKETLDVNLANKEQLPASPFTVHLSQ
;
A
#
# COMPACT_ATOMS: atom_id res chain seq x y z
N MET A 1 -85.51 -21.92 -29.09
CA MET A 1 -84.20 -21.31 -28.78
C MET A 1 -83.65 -21.92 -27.50
N LYS A 2 -82.48 -22.58 -27.58
CA LYS A 2 -81.46 -22.92 -26.55
C LYS A 2 -81.85 -23.23 -25.08
N LYS A 3 -81.37 -24.43 -24.65
CA LYS A 3 -80.60 -24.78 -23.41
C LYS A 3 -81.37 -24.75 -22.07
N VAL A 4 -81.24 -25.66 -21.09
CA VAL A 4 -80.27 -26.72 -20.70
C VAL A 4 -81.07 -27.85 -20.01
N LEU A 5 -80.63 -29.11 -20.14
CA LEU A 5 -81.19 -30.29 -19.45
C LEU A 5 -80.21 -30.85 -18.40
N PHE A 6 -80.79 -31.43 -17.36
CA PHE A 6 -80.24 -32.20 -16.25
C PHE A 6 -79.63 -33.55 -16.67
N ALA A 7 -78.60 -34.04 -15.96
CA ALA A 7 -78.49 -35.43 -15.46
C ALA A 7 -77.21 -35.66 -14.64
N VAL A 8 -77.32 -36.63 -13.72
CA VAL A 8 -76.43 -36.95 -12.59
C VAL A 8 -75.64 -38.24 -12.85
N MET A 9 -74.46 -38.32 -12.22
CA MET A 9 -73.71 -39.50 -11.72
C MET A 9 -72.53 -40.13 -12.51
N ILE A 10 -71.49 -40.37 -11.69
CA ILE A 10 -70.44 -41.42 -11.72
C ILE A 10 -69.19 -41.18 -12.59
N GLY A 11 -68.12 -40.76 -11.89
CA GLY A 11 -66.96 -41.63 -11.63
C GLY A 11 -65.91 -41.78 -12.73
N MET A 12 -64.79 -41.08 -12.57
CA MET A 12 -63.47 -41.73 -12.52
C MET A 12 -62.48 -40.77 -11.87
N ALA A 13 -62.08 -41.11 -10.65
CA ALA A 13 -60.90 -40.57 -10.02
C ALA A 13 -59.70 -40.92 -10.91
N LEU A 14 -59.09 -39.92 -11.56
CA LEU A 14 -57.66 -39.97 -11.78
C LEU A 14 -57.03 -39.55 -10.47
N SER A 15 -56.71 -40.55 -9.66
CA SER A 15 -55.71 -40.45 -8.62
C SER A 15 -54.45 -39.81 -9.21
N ALA A 16 -54.25 -38.52 -8.93
CA ALA A 16 -52.89 -38.01 -8.86
C ALA A 16 -52.24 -38.82 -7.74
N GLN A 17 -51.35 -39.71 -8.15
CA GLN A 17 -50.57 -40.58 -7.29
C GLN A 17 -50.05 -39.74 -6.13
N ALA A 18 -50.47 -40.10 -4.91
CA ALA A 18 -49.88 -39.54 -3.70
C ALA A 18 -48.38 -39.74 -3.83
N GLY A 19 -47.64 -38.65 -3.95
CA GLY A 19 -46.18 -38.66 -3.91
C GLY A 19 -45.76 -38.95 -2.49
N SER A 20 -45.96 -40.18 -2.01
CA SER A 20 -45.12 -40.70 -0.95
C SER A 20 -43.69 -40.65 -1.48
N ILE A 21 -42.76 -40.21 -0.64
CA ILE A 21 -41.33 -40.32 -0.88
C ILE A 21 -41.01 -41.82 -0.96
N SER A 22 -41.13 -42.38 -2.17
CA SER A 22 -40.91 -43.79 -2.48
C SER A 22 -39.59 -44.00 -3.24
N SER A 23 -38.81 -42.94 -3.44
CA SER A 23 -37.48 -43.02 -4.04
C SER A 23 -36.40 -43.05 -2.96
N ASP A 24 -35.34 -43.82 -3.20
CA ASP A 24 -34.13 -43.85 -2.35
C ASP A 24 -33.40 -42.49 -2.28
N VAL A 25 -33.84 -41.54 -3.12
CA VAL A 25 -33.33 -40.17 -3.23
C VAL A 25 -34.49 -39.18 -3.40
N VAL A 26 -34.59 -38.20 -2.51
CA VAL A 26 -35.51 -37.05 -2.58
C VAL A 26 -34.75 -35.85 -3.10
N LYS A 27 -35.36 -35.07 -4.02
CA LYS A 27 -34.82 -33.82 -4.53
C LYS A 27 -35.93 -32.77 -4.55
N ILE A 28 -35.71 -31.63 -3.90
CA ILE A 28 -36.70 -30.54 -3.81
C ILE A 28 -36.05 -29.26 -4.31
N ASN A 29 -36.65 -28.63 -5.32
CA ASN A 29 -36.25 -27.33 -5.81
C ASN A 29 -37.12 -26.24 -5.18
N PHE A 30 -36.49 -25.23 -4.59
CA PHE A 30 -37.17 -24.10 -3.99
C PHE A 30 -37.39 -23.01 -5.04
N GLN A 31 -38.64 -22.86 -5.46
CA GLN A 31 -38.99 -22.14 -6.67
C GLN A 31 -40.35 -21.45 -6.60
N PRO A 32 -40.61 -20.40 -7.41
CA PRO A 32 -41.97 -19.90 -7.59
C PRO A 32 -42.92 -20.98 -8.10
N ALA A 33 -44.20 -20.94 -7.69
CA ALA A 33 -45.22 -21.90 -8.14
C ALA A 33 -45.45 -21.86 -9.67
N THR A 34 -45.10 -20.74 -10.31
CA THR A 34 -45.17 -20.55 -11.76
C THR A 34 -43.96 -21.10 -12.51
N PHE A 35 -42.87 -21.45 -11.81
CA PHE A 35 -41.66 -21.98 -12.43
C PHE A 35 -41.86 -23.45 -12.82
N LYS A 36 -41.39 -23.83 -14.01
CA LYS A 36 -41.47 -25.23 -14.47
C LYS A 36 -40.48 -26.07 -13.67
N THR A 37 -41.01 -26.96 -12.83
CA THR A 37 -40.19 -27.85 -12.00
C THR A 37 -39.21 -28.65 -12.85
N PRO A 38 -37.90 -28.61 -12.52
CA PRO A 38 -36.90 -29.42 -13.20
C PRO A 38 -37.24 -30.91 -13.12
N ALA A 39 -36.97 -31.65 -14.20
CA ALA A 39 -37.28 -33.07 -14.26
C ALA A 39 -36.58 -33.84 -13.13
N GLY A 40 -37.34 -34.65 -12.39
CA GLY A 40 -36.82 -35.41 -11.24
C GLY A 40 -36.70 -34.62 -9.93
N TRP A 41 -37.21 -33.38 -9.88
CA TRP A 41 -37.31 -32.57 -8.67
C TRP A 41 -38.78 -32.41 -8.25
N LEU A 42 -39.01 -32.37 -6.95
CA LEU A 42 -40.24 -31.88 -6.36
C LEU A 42 -40.19 -30.35 -6.24
N ALA A 43 -41.32 -29.68 -6.34
CA ALA A 43 -41.40 -28.23 -6.20
C ALA A 43 -41.83 -27.81 -4.81
N ASP A 44 -41.11 -26.86 -4.23
CA ASP A 44 -41.58 -26.13 -3.05
C ASP A 44 -41.53 -24.62 -3.30
N SER A 45 -42.65 -23.94 -3.05
CA SER A 45 -42.75 -22.49 -3.24
C SER A 45 -42.84 -21.72 -1.91
N GLY A 46 -42.21 -22.21 -0.85
CA GLY A 46 -42.23 -21.58 0.47
C GLY A 46 -43.53 -21.78 1.23
N GLN A 47 -44.25 -22.89 0.99
CA GLN A 47 -45.56 -23.13 1.59
C GLN A 47 -45.45 -23.90 2.92
N PRO A 48 -46.37 -23.67 3.88
CA PRO A 48 -46.37 -24.44 5.12
C PRO A 48 -46.50 -25.96 4.88
N TYR A 49 -45.94 -26.74 5.81
CA TYR A 49 -46.02 -28.19 5.81
C TYR A 49 -47.49 -28.66 5.81
N SER A 50 -47.80 -29.70 5.03
CA SER A 50 -49.07 -30.42 5.12
C SER A 50 -48.87 -31.91 4.94
N ALA A 51 -49.66 -32.72 5.67
CA ALA A 51 -49.60 -34.18 5.59
C ALA A 51 -49.92 -34.71 4.18
N ALA A 52 -50.66 -33.94 3.37
CA ALA A 52 -50.95 -34.30 1.98
C ALA A 52 -49.74 -34.15 1.06
N ARG A 53 -48.83 -33.20 1.34
CA ARG A 53 -47.59 -32.99 0.58
C ARG A 53 -46.43 -33.80 1.14
N GLY A 54 -46.45 -34.09 2.44
CA GLY A 54 -45.38 -34.75 3.16
C GLY A 54 -44.13 -33.88 3.35
N TYR A 55 -44.14 -32.60 2.96
CA TYR A 55 -43.06 -31.66 3.24
C TYR A 55 -43.55 -30.20 3.20
N GLY A 56 -42.76 -29.29 3.77
CA GLY A 56 -42.98 -27.84 3.73
C GLY A 56 -42.35 -27.13 4.92
N TRP A 57 -42.73 -25.88 5.13
CA TRP A 57 -42.16 -25.01 6.14
C TRP A 57 -43.05 -24.86 7.38
N ASP A 58 -42.52 -24.37 8.49
CA ASP A 58 -43.29 -23.95 9.66
C ASP A 58 -44.08 -22.64 9.44
N CYS A 59 -43.79 -21.93 8.35
CA CYS A 59 -44.36 -20.64 7.99
C CYS A 59 -44.50 -20.51 6.46
N THR A 60 -45.05 -19.38 5.99
CA THR A 60 -45.01 -19.05 4.56
C THR A 60 -43.80 -18.19 4.26
N LEU A 61 -42.98 -18.58 3.28
CA LEU A 61 -41.79 -17.88 2.87
C LEU A 61 -41.93 -17.24 1.48
N MET A 62 -41.19 -16.16 1.28
CA MET A 62 -41.09 -15.50 -0.01
C MET A 62 -40.28 -16.37 -0.97
N ASN A 63 -40.70 -16.43 -2.23
CA ASN A 63 -39.96 -17.09 -3.30
C ASN A 63 -39.69 -16.12 -4.46
N ARG A 64 -38.69 -16.42 -5.29
CA ARG A 64 -38.38 -15.65 -6.51
C ARG A 64 -37.57 -16.47 -7.51
N GLU A 65 -37.69 -16.12 -8.78
CA GLU A 65 -36.74 -16.46 -9.85
C GLU A 65 -35.98 -15.18 -10.23
N ARG A 66 -34.65 -15.22 -10.25
CA ARG A 66 -33.83 -14.03 -10.56
C ARG A 66 -33.74 -13.72 -12.05
N ASN A 67 -33.82 -14.73 -12.92
CA ASN A 67 -33.55 -14.60 -14.36
C ASN A 67 -32.16 -14.02 -14.64
N LYS A 68 -31.15 -14.54 -13.93
CA LYS A 68 -29.76 -14.07 -14.00
C LYS A 68 -28.72 -15.16 -14.14
N SER A 69 -29.08 -16.41 -13.86
CA SER A 69 -28.21 -17.57 -14.07
C SER A 69 -28.80 -18.51 -15.11
N ASP A 70 -27.93 -19.06 -15.95
CA ASP A 70 -28.28 -20.18 -16.85
C ASP A 70 -28.51 -21.48 -16.05
N ASP A 71 -27.95 -21.58 -14.84
CA ASP A 71 -28.29 -22.64 -13.89
C ASP A 71 -29.60 -22.32 -13.17
N LYS A 72 -30.69 -22.92 -13.65
CA LYS A 72 -32.03 -22.72 -13.13
C LYS A 72 -32.28 -23.28 -11.73
N LEU A 73 -31.45 -24.20 -11.24
CA LEU A 73 -31.52 -24.63 -9.84
C LEU A 73 -30.90 -23.58 -8.91
N PHE A 74 -29.94 -22.78 -9.39
CA PHE A 74 -29.39 -21.65 -8.64
C PHE A 74 -30.20 -20.35 -8.81
N ASP A 75 -30.93 -20.22 -9.92
CA ASP A 75 -31.69 -19.00 -10.26
C ASP A 75 -33.03 -18.87 -9.50
N THR A 76 -33.56 -19.98 -8.99
CA THR A 76 -34.79 -20.03 -8.17
C THR A 76 -34.47 -20.15 -6.69
N ILE A 77 -35.16 -19.38 -5.84
CA ILE A 77 -34.97 -19.42 -4.38
C ILE A 77 -36.27 -19.31 -3.59
N VAL A 78 -36.24 -19.86 -2.38
CA VAL A 78 -37.07 -19.46 -1.23
C VAL A 78 -36.19 -18.71 -0.23
N GLY A 79 -36.70 -17.61 0.34
CA GLY A 79 -35.91 -16.70 1.16
C GLY A 79 -36.40 -16.56 2.61
N VAL A 80 -35.49 -16.69 3.58
CA VAL A 80 -35.70 -16.30 4.98
C VAL A 80 -35.21 -14.85 5.14
N ALA A 81 -36.12 -13.90 4.98
CA ALA A 81 -35.81 -12.46 4.95
C ALA A 81 -36.90 -11.60 5.62
N HIS A 82 -36.68 -10.28 5.68
CA HIS A 82 -37.53 -9.29 6.36
C HIS A 82 -37.58 -9.44 7.89
N LYS A 83 -38.78 -9.56 8.48
CA LYS A 83 -39.01 -9.70 9.94
C LYS A 83 -38.78 -11.13 10.45
N GLN A 84 -38.60 -12.09 9.54
CA GLN A 84 -38.38 -13.49 9.88
C GLN A 84 -36.90 -13.72 10.20
N MET A 85 -36.61 -14.22 11.40
CA MET A 85 -35.24 -14.53 11.85
C MET A 85 -34.84 -15.98 11.60
N GLU A 86 -35.80 -16.89 11.59
CA GLU A 86 -35.59 -18.30 11.29
C GLU A 86 -36.81 -18.91 10.59
N ALA A 87 -36.60 -20.03 9.93
CA ALA A 87 -37.66 -20.88 9.38
C ALA A 87 -37.21 -22.34 9.40
N THR A 88 -38.16 -23.23 9.65
CA THR A 88 -37.89 -24.68 9.73
C THR A 88 -38.55 -25.39 8.57
N PHE A 89 -37.76 -26.16 7.83
CA PHE A 89 -38.26 -27.08 6.80
C PHE A 89 -38.42 -28.47 7.40
N THR A 90 -39.56 -29.10 7.13
CA THR A 90 -39.89 -30.47 7.54
C THR A 90 -40.26 -31.31 6.33
N ALA A 91 -39.77 -32.55 6.27
CA ALA A 91 -40.20 -33.56 5.31
C ALA A 91 -40.40 -34.93 5.98
N ASP A 92 -41.47 -35.65 5.62
CA ASP A 92 -41.73 -37.02 6.05
C ASP A 92 -40.68 -37.94 5.45
N GLN A 93 -39.88 -38.57 6.31
CA GLN A 93 -38.77 -39.42 5.89
C GLN A 93 -38.65 -40.61 6.84
N PRO A 94 -38.64 -41.87 6.34
CA PRO A 94 -38.47 -43.03 7.20
C PRO A 94 -37.19 -42.97 8.03
N ASN A 95 -37.22 -43.56 9.22
CA ASN A 95 -36.05 -43.64 10.10
C ASN A 95 -34.86 -44.31 9.41
N GLY A 96 -33.67 -43.79 9.69
CA GLY A 96 -32.41 -44.34 9.18
C GLY A 96 -31.39 -43.26 8.88
N GLU A 97 -30.24 -43.69 8.36
CA GLU A 97 -29.14 -42.82 7.98
C GLU A 97 -29.24 -42.42 6.50
N TYR A 98 -28.91 -41.17 6.23
CA TYR A 98 -28.97 -40.55 4.90
C TYR A 98 -27.83 -39.54 4.73
N GLN A 99 -27.59 -39.15 3.49
CA GLN A 99 -26.75 -38.03 3.09
C GLN A 99 -27.65 -36.90 2.60
N LEU A 100 -27.53 -35.74 3.24
CA LEU A 100 -28.23 -34.52 2.91
C LEU A 100 -27.31 -33.59 2.11
N SER A 101 -27.87 -32.89 1.13
CA SER A 101 -27.21 -31.81 0.40
C SER A 101 -28.15 -30.63 0.24
N ILE A 102 -27.69 -29.41 0.52
CA ILE A 102 -28.48 -28.18 0.42
C ILE A 102 -27.63 -27.14 -0.31
N GLN A 103 -28.18 -26.50 -1.35
CA GLN A 103 -27.55 -25.34 -1.98
C GLN A 103 -28.18 -24.05 -1.47
N LEU A 104 -27.32 -23.09 -1.12
CA LEU A 104 -27.64 -21.78 -0.57
C LEU A 104 -26.92 -20.71 -1.39
N GLY A 105 -27.59 -19.59 -1.65
CA GLY A 105 -27.01 -18.47 -2.37
C GLY A 105 -28.01 -17.76 -3.27
N ASP A 106 -27.56 -16.66 -3.89
CA ASP A 106 -28.38 -15.88 -4.80
C ASP A 106 -27.50 -15.26 -5.90
N PRO A 107 -27.88 -15.38 -7.19
CA PRO A 107 -27.12 -14.79 -8.29
C PRO A 107 -26.88 -13.27 -8.19
N LEU A 108 -27.70 -12.54 -7.42
CA LEU A 108 -27.67 -11.08 -7.32
C LEU A 108 -27.37 -10.54 -5.93
N CYS A 109 -27.50 -11.36 -4.90
CA CYS A 109 -27.44 -10.89 -3.52
C CYS A 109 -26.54 -11.81 -2.70
N SER A 110 -25.86 -11.23 -1.72
CA SER A 110 -25.24 -12.04 -0.68
C SER A 110 -26.30 -12.78 0.16
N SER A 111 -25.92 -13.90 0.76
CA SER A 111 -26.73 -14.70 1.69
C SER A 111 -25.97 -14.92 2.99
N SER A 112 -26.65 -15.01 4.14
CA SER A 112 -26.03 -15.25 5.45
C SER A 112 -26.87 -16.21 6.29
N PHE A 113 -26.33 -17.38 6.63
CA PHE A 113 -27.10 -18.50 7.18
C PHE A 113 -26.38 -19.23 8.31
N VAL A 114 -27.21 -19.81 9.18
CA VAL A 114 -26.84 -20.85 10.15
C VAL A 114 -27.84 -22.00 9.97
N LEU A 115 -27.33 -23.22 9.87
CA LEU A 115 -28.15 -24.43 9.73
C LEU A 115 -28.11 -25.26 11.00
N TYR A 116 -29.26 -25.80 11.39
CA TYR A 116 -29.39 -26.84 12.40
C TYR A 116 -30.11 -28.03 11.77
N LEU A 117 -29.63 -29.24 12.08
CA LEU A 117 -30.27 -30.48 11.64
C LEU A 117 -30.93 -31.16 12.81
N GLN A 118 -32.14 -31.67 12.56
CA GLN A 118 -32.98 -32.33 13.55
C GLN A 118 -33.18 -31.44 14.80
N ALA A 119 -33.46 -32.05 15.94
CA ALA A 119 -33.57 -31.35 17.22
C ALA A 119 -32.21 -30.95 17.84
N GLY A 120 -31.18 -30.74 17.01
CA GLY A 120 -29.85 -30.33 17.48
C GLY A 120 -29.80 -28.86 17.89
N ASP A 121 -29.18 -28.58 19.03
CA ASP A 121 -29.00 -27.22 19.56
C ASP A 121 -27.74 -26.52 19.06
N GLU A 122 -26.82 -27.26 18.43
CA GLU A 122 -25.59 -26.73 17.85
C GLU A 122 -25.69 -26.58 16.32
N PRO A 123 -25.14 -25.51 15.74
CA PRO A 123 -25.19 -25.29 14.31
C PRO A 123 -24.29 -26.28 13.58
N VAL A 124 -24.81 -26.90 12.51
CA VAL A 124 -24.02 -27.80 11.65
C VAL A 124 -23.29 -27.06 10.53
N GLU A 125 -23.69 -25.83 10.25
CA GLU A 125 -23.08 -24.97 9.21
C GLU A 125 -23.36 -23.51 9.54
N VAL A 126 -22.33 -22.67 9.44
CA VAL A 126 -22.44 -21.20 9.54
C VAL A 126 -21.70 -20.60 8.36
N GLY A 127 -22.42 -19.91 7.48
CA GLY A 127 -21.86 -19.47 6.22
C GLY A 127 -22.42 -18.16 5.70
N LYS A 128 -21.69 -17.59 4.75
CA LYS A 128 -22.10 -16.44 3.92
C LYS A 128 -21.70 -16.70 2.49
N THR A 129 -22.51 -16.24 1.54
CA THR A 129 -22.16 -16.18 0.11
C THR A 129 -22.24 -14.74 -0.38
N LEU A 130 -21.40 -14.36 -1.34
CA LEU A 130 -21.50 -13.08 -2.05
C LEU A 130 -22.48 -13.17 -3.23
N PRO A 131 -22.90 -12.03 -3.85
CA PRO A 131 -23.68 -12.06 -5.07
C PRO A 131 -23.03 -12.92 -6.16
N GLY A 132 -23.78 -13.88 -6.71
CA GLY A 132 -23.28 -14.78 -7.75
C GLY A 132 -22.64 -16.06 -7.23
N GLU A 133 -22.42 -16.18 -5.92
CA GLU A 133 -21.87 -17.37 -5.29
C GLU A 133 -22.96 -18.27 -4.71
N CYS A 134 -22.66 -19.57 -4.65
CA CYS A 134 -23.45 -20.54 -3.89
C CYS A 134 -22.56 -21.37 -2.96
N ALA A 135 -23.10 -21.70 -1.79
CA ALA A 135 -22.55 -22.71 -0.90
C ALA A 135 -23.38 -24.00 -1.06
N ILE A 136 -22.71 -25.15 -1.02
CA ILE A 136 -23.38 -26.46 -0.95
C ILE A 136 -22.99 -27.08 0.39
N PHE A 137 -23.96 -27.19 1.28
CA PHE A 137 -23.80 -27.90 2.54
C PHE A 137 -24.10 -29.39 2.31
N GLN A 138 -23.21 -30.27 2.75
CA GLN A 138 -23.42 -31.72 2.73
C GLN A 138 -23.16 -32.29 4.11
N SER A 139 -24.06 -33.15 4.59
CA SER A 139 -23.90 -33.78 5.89
C SER A 139 -24.61 -35.13 5.93
N PRO A 140 -24.04 -36.13 6.64
CA PRO A 140 -24.84 -37.25 7.10
C PRO A 140 -25.95 -36.73 8.00
N VAL A 141 -27.12 -37.37 7.95
CA VAL A 141 -28.24 -37.10 8.85
C VAL A 141 -28.94 -38.40 9.21
N THR A 142 -29.19 -38.57 10.50
CA THR A 142 -29.97 -39.69 11.03
C THR A 142 -31.38 -39.21 11.33
N VAL A 143 -32.37 -39.82 10.69
CA VAL A 143 -33.79 -39.60 10.96
C VAL A 143 -34.27 -40.63 11.97
N VAL A 144 -34.90 -40.20 13.05
CA VAL A 144 -35.29 -41.07 14.18
C VAL A 144 -36.77 -41.01 14.53
N ASP A 145 -37.48 -39.99 14.09
CA ASP A 145 -38.88 -39.70 14.42
C ASP A 145 -39.81 -39.69 13.20
N GLY A 146 -39.35 -40.24 12.07
CA GLY A 146 -40.06 -40.25 10.81
C GLY A 146 -40.03 -38.92 10.05
N LYS A 147 -39.22 -37.94 10.48
CA LYS A 147 -39.13 -36.61 9.86
C LYS A 147 -37.68 -36.14 9.69
N LEU A 148 -37.40 -35.54 8.53
CA LEU A 148 -36.24 -34.67 8.35
C LEU A 148 -36.63 -33.27 8.77
N THR A 149 -35.92 -32.70 9.75
CA THR A 149 -36.10 -31.30 10.18
C THR A 149 -34.81 -30.51 9.93
N ILE A 150 -34.92 -29.36 9.26
CA ILE A 150 -33.80 -28.45 8.99
C ILE A 150 -34.21 -27.04 9.37
N ARG A 151 -33.52 -26.43 10.33
CA ARG A 151 -33.79 -25.07 10.77
C ARG A 151 -32.76 -24.11 10.17
N PHE A 152 -33.25 -23.08 9.50
CA PHE A 152 -32.45 -22.05 8.85
C PHE A 152 -32.56 -20.75 9.66
N VAL A 153 -31.46 -20.33 10.28
CA VAL A 153 -31.41 -19.13 11.14
C VAL A 153 -30.54 -18.06 10.50
N ARG A 154 -31.01 -16.82 10.49
CA ARG A 154 -30.28 -15.69 9.90
C ARG A 154 -29.09 -15.30 10.75
N ASN A 155 -27.92 -15.20 10.12
CA ASN A 155 -26.72 -14.63 10.72
C ASN A 155 -26.53 -13.17 10.30
N GLY A 156 -27.47 -12.31 10.72
CA GLY A 156 -27.48 -10.87 10.40
C GLY A 156 -28.21 -10.49 9.10
N SER A 157 -27.71 -9.43 8.45
CA SER A 157 -28.12 -8.99 7.11
C SER A 157 -26.98 -9.29 6.13
N PRO A 158 -27.25 -9.81 4.92
CA PRO A 158 -28.54 -10.07 4.26
C PRO A 158 -29.27 -11.33 4.79
N GLY A 159 -30.49 -11.59 4.32
CA GLY A 159 -31.26 -12.81 4.65
C GLY A 159 -30.70 -14.08 3.99
N ILE A 160 -31.39 -15.21 4.17
CA ILE A 160 -30.98 -16.51 3.60
C ILE A 160 -31.68 -16.71 2.27
N SER A 161 -30.93 -17.16 1.26
CA SER A 161 -31.45 -17.61 -0.03
C SER A 161 -31.20 -19.11 -0.19
N ILE A 162 -32.27 -19.89 -0.35
CA ILE A 162 -32.25 -21.35 -0.35
C ILE A 162 -32.70 -21.83 -1.73
N ASN A 163 -31.84 -22.57 -2.42
CA ASN A 163 -32.03 -22.96 -3.82
C ASN A 163 -32.70 -24.33 -3.96
N TRP A 164 -32.09 -25.35 -3.36
CA TRP A 164 -32.63 -26.71 -3.41
C TRP A 164 -32.06 -27.57 -2.27
N LEU A 165 -32.72 -28.71 -2.01
CA LEU A 165 -32.19 -29.77 -1.15
C LEU A 165 -32.34 -31.14 -1.80
N ALA A 166 -31.46 -32.06 -1.42
CA ALA A 166 -31.51 -33.45 -1.82
C ALA A 166 -31.11 -34.38 -0.66
N LEU A 167 -31.78 -35.51 -0.52
CA LEU A 167 -31.56 -36.49 0.54
C LEU A 167 -31.54 -37.89 -0.04
N GLY A 168 -30.59 -38.75 0.34
CA GLY A 168 -30.53 -40.14 -0.15
C GLY A 168 -29.62 -41.04 0.66
N LYS A 169 -29.61 -42.35 0.36
CA LYS A 169 -28.78 -43.33 1.10
C LYS A 169 -27.28 -43.23 0.82
N ASN A 170 -26.90 -42.68 -0.33
CA ASN A 170 -25.50 -42.50 -0.75
C ASN A 170 -25.18 -41.01 -0.89
N ALA A 171 -23.89 -40.65 -0.93
CA ALA A 171 -23.46 -39.27 -1.19
C ALA A 171 -24.06 -38.75 -2.51
N LEU A 172 -24.76 -37.62 -2.44
CA LEU A 172 -25.45 -37.02 -3.58
C LEU A 172 -24.60 -35.89 -4.16
N THR A 173 -23.91 -36.15 -5.27
CA THR A 173 -23.16 -35.12 -5.99
C THR A 173 -24.03 -34.45 -7.04
N ARG A 174 -23.81 -33.15 -7.27
CA ARG A 174 -24.43 -32.38 -8.37
C ARG A 174 -24.13 -33.05 -9.73
N PRO A 175 -25.08 -33.09 -10.68
CA PRO A 175 -24.76 -33.30 -12.09
C PRO A 175 -23.90 -32.14 -12.59
N SER A 176 -22.67 -32.44 -12.98
CA SER A 176 -21.59 -31.50 -13.29
C SER A 176 -21.95 -30.37 -14.28
N SER A 177 -21.80 -29.13 -13.82
CA SER A 177 -21.24 -28.02 -14.62
C SER A 177 -20.28 -27.12 -13.82
N HIS A 178 -19.96 -27.44 -12.56
CA HIS A 178 -18.84 -26.89 -11.80
C HIS A 178 -18.15 -28.05 -11.06
N PRO A 179 -16.81 -28.05 -10.94
CA PRO A 179 -16.10 -29.17 -10.35
C PRO A 179 -16.33 -29.18 -8.83
N ALA A 180 -16.77 -30.33 -8.32
CA ALA A 180 -16.70 -30.66 -6.90
C ALA A 180 -15.51 -31.62 -6.70
N PRO A 181 -14.70 -31.47 -5.65
CA PRO A 181 -13.73 -32.48 -5.28
C PRO A 181 -14.20 -33.35 -4.09
N GLY A 182 -14.07 -34.66 -4.22
CA GLY A 182 -13.91 -35.60 -3.09
C GLY A 182 -12.42 -35.94 -2.91
N SER A 183 -11.91 -36.53 -1.83
CA SER A 183 -12.50 -37.10 -0.62
C SER A 183 -11.42 -37.17 0.48
N THR A 184 -11.82 -36.85 1.71
CA THR A 184 -11.25 -37.22 3.03
C THR A 184 -9.73 -37.32 3.17
N LEU A 185 -9.14 -36.16 3.45
CA LEU A 185 -7.95 -36.01 4.30
C LEU A 185 -8.40 -35.22 5.55
N PRO A 186 -7.66 -35.27 6.68
CA PRO A 186 -7.97 -34.44 7.86
C PRO A 186 -8.25 -33.00 7.44
N GLU A 187 -9.25 -32.35 8.04
CA GLU A 187 -9.66 -30.98 7.73
C GLU A 187 -8.41 -30.12 7.51
N PRO A 188 -8.10 -29.67 6.27
CA PRO A 188 -7.03 -28.71 6.10
C PRO A 188 -7.47 -27.47 6.87
N PRO A 189 -6.62 -26.90 7.74
CA PRO A 189 -6.93 -25.64 8.38
C PRO A 189 -7.38 -24.65 7.32
N LYS A 190 -8.37 -23.78 7.60
CA LYS A 190 -8.76 -22.71 6.67
C LYS A 190 -7.50 -21.98 6.20
N GLN A 191 -7.04 -22.29 4.99
CA GLN A 191 -5.77 -21.77 4.47
C GLN A 191 -5.99 -20.30 4.15
N THR A 192 -5.66 -19.46 5.13
CA THR A 192 -5.81 -18.02 5.01
C THR A 192 -4.56 -17.54 4.27
N VAL A 193 -4.71 -17.21 3.00
CA VAL A 193 -3.63 -16.58 2.25
C VAL A 193 -3.71 -15.08 2.45
N THR A 194 -2.69 -14.54 3.11
CA THR A 194 -2.58 -13.10 3.38
C THR A 194 -1.45 -12.53 2.53
N LEU A 195 -1.68 -11.35 1.98
CA LEU A 195 -0.67 -10.59 1.24
C LEU A 195 -0.41 -9.28 1.97
N PRO A 196 0.82 -8.75 1.90
CA PRO A 196 1.10 -7.40 2.34
C PRO A 196 0.23 -6.38 1.58
N ASP A 197 -0.14 -5.29 2.26
CA ASP A 197 -0.99 -4.20 1.73
C ASP A 197 -0.44 -3.57 0.42
N VAL A 198 0.86 -3.70 0.15
CA VAL A 198 1.49 -3.23 -1.10
C VAL A 198 0.92 -3.91 -2.35
N PHE A 199 0.32 -5.10 -2.21
CA PHE A 199 -0.42 -5.76 -3.28
C PHE A 199 -1.90 -5.35 -3.23
N SER A 200 -2.31 -4.50 -4.17
CA SER A 200 -3.70 -4.07 -4.33
C SER A 200 -4.00 -3.68 -5.78
N ASP A 201 -5.27 -3.40 -6.10
CA ASP A 201 -5.66 -2.82 -7.38
C ASP A 201 -4.87 -1.54 -7.68
N ASN A 202 -4.70 -1.21 -8.96
CA ASN A 202 -4.02 0.00 -9.46
C ASN A 202 -2.50 0.06 -9.18
N MET A 203 -1.88 -0.99 -8.64
CA MET A 203 -0.45 -0.99 -8.37
C MET A 203 0.41 -0.92 -9.64
N ILE A 204 1.67 -0.54 -9.45
CA ILE A 204 2.73 -0.69 -10.45
C ILE A 204 3.64 -1.82 -9.99
N LEU A 205 4.09 -2.65 -10.93
CA LEU A 205 5.21 -3.56 -10.73
C LEU A 205 6.47 -2.98 -11.38
N GLN A 206 7.59 -3.07 -10.67
CA GLN A 206 8.87 -2.52 -11.14
C GLN A 206 9.33 -3.24 -12.41
N ARG A 207 9.59 -2.47 -13.46
CA ARG A 207 10.13 -2.96 -14.73
C ARG A 207 11.58 -3.38 -14.62
N ASP A 208 12.02 -4.17 -15.60
CA ASP A 208 13.42 -4.49 -15.90
C ASP A 208 14.19 -5.20 -14.76
N VAL A 209 13.50 -5.66 -13.71
CA VAL A 209 14.04 -6.47 -12.61
C VAL A 209 13.08 -7.63 -12.26
N PRO A 210 13.56 -8.73 -11.65
CA PRO A 210 12.69 -9.79 -11.19
C PRO A 210 11.69 -9.28 -10.15
N VAL A 211 10.41 -9.65 -10.28
CA VAL A 211 9.33 -9.14 -9.42
C VAL A 211 8.86 -10.25 -8.47
N PRO A 212 9.19 -10.17 -7.16
CA PRO A 212 8.66 -11.09 -6.19
C PRO A 212 7.19 -10.78 -5.88
N VAL A 213 6.37 -11.82 -5.79
CA VAL A 213 5.06 -11.78 -5.15
C VAL A 213 5.10 -12.77 -3.99
N TRP A 214 4.72 -12.33 -2.81
CA TRP A 214 4.84 -13.10 -1.58
C TRP A 214 3.67 -12.84 -0.64
N GLY A 215 3.53 -13.74 0.33
CA GLY A 215 2.53 -13.64 1.37
C GLY A 215 2.74 -14.71 2.43
N GLU A 216 1.76 -14.82 3.30
CA GLU A 216 1.68 -15.90 4.27
C GLU A 216 0.55 -16.84 3.88
N ALA A 217 0.76 -18.12 4.17
CA ALA A 217 -0.20 -19.19 3.96
C ALA A 217 0.25 -20.37 4.81
N GLU A 218 -0.66 -21.27 5.15
CA GLU A 218 -0.30 -22.47 5.89
C GLU A 218 0.75 -23.29 5.12
N SER A 219 1.78 -23.81 5.80
CA SER A 219 2.78 -24.67 5.19
C SER A 219 2.13 -25.85 4.46
N GLY A 220 2.53 -26.09 3.20
CA GLY A 220 1.93 -27.10 2.33
C GLY A 220 0.85 -26.58 1.39
N THR A 221 0.33 -25.35 1.60
CA THR A 221 -0.61 -24.69 0.68
C THR A 221 0.01 -24.59 -0.72
N GLN A 222 -0.58 -25.26 -1.71
CA GLN A 222 -0.17 -25.16 -3.11
C GLN A 222 -0.96 -24.05 -3.81
N MET A 223 -0.25 -23.18 -4.55
CA MET A 223 -0.84 -22.02 -5.22
C MET A 223 -0.22 -21.82 -6.59
N THR A 224 -1.01 -21.29 -7.51
CA THR A 224 -0.56 -20.72 -8.79
C THR A 224 -0.74 -19.21 -8.73
N VAL A 225 0.30 -18.48 -9.13
CA VAL A 225 0.30 -17.02 -9.22
C VAL A 225 0.45 -16.65 -10.70
N SER A 226 -0.56 -15.99 -11.24
CA SER A 226 -0.68 -15.64 -12.66
C SER A 226 -0.56 -14.15 -12.89
N PHE A 227 0.37 -13.73 -13.76
CA PHE A 227 0.48 -12.34 -14.20
C PHE A 227 1.14 -12.24 -15.57
N GLY A 228 0.58 -11.41 -16.45
CA GLY A 228 1.24 -11.05 -17.71
C GLY A 228 1.53 -12.22 -18.66
N GLY A 229 0.75 -13.30 -18.59
CA GLY A 229 0.94 -14.52 -19.39
C GLY A 229 1.88 -15.55 -18.75
N TYR A 230 2.41 -15.28 -17.55
CA TYR A 230 3.14 -16.24 -16.74
C TYR A 230 2.23 -16.83 -15.69
N ASP A 231 2.31 -18.15 -15.53
CA ASP A 231 1.70 -18.91 -14.43
C ASP A 231 2.85 -19.57 -13.66
N LEU A 232 2.98 -19.22 -12.38
CA LEU A 232 4.04 -19.72 -11.51
C LEU A 232 3.44 -20.48 -10.33
N ASP A 233 3.77 -21.77 -10.23
CA ASP A 233 3.35 -22.60 -9.10
C ASP A 233 4.31 -22.44 -7.92
N CYS A 234 3.76 -22.43 -6.71
CA CYS A 234 4.53 -22.44 -5.48
C CYS A 234 3.82 -23.25 -4.39
N THR A 235 4.59 -23.57 -3.35
CA THR A 235 4.06 -24.20 -2.13
C THR A 235 4.56 -23.41 -0.93
N ALA A 236 3.65 -23.04 -0.05
CA ALA A 236 4.02 -22.36 1.18
C ALA A 236 4.87 -23.26 2.08
N ARG A 237 5.91 -22.70 2.69
CA ARG A 237 6.81 -23.36 3.64
C ARG A 237 7.06 -22.43 4.81
N ASP A 238 7.05 -22.97 6.01
CA ASP A 238 7.22 -22.22 7.26
C ASP A 238 6.29 -21.00 7.36
N GLY A 239 5.03 -21.19 6.95
CA GLY A 239 4.00 -20.15 6.96
C GLY A 239 4.11 -19.10 5.84
N LYS A 240 5.07 -19.22 4.92
CA LYS A 240 5.38 -18.20 3.90
C LYS A 240 5.43 -18.79 2.51
N TRP A 241 5.12 -17.98 1.50
CA TRP A 241 5.28 -18.36 0.10
C TRP A 241 5.82 -17.18 -0.71
N ARG A 242 6.46 -17.51 -1.84
CA ARG A 242 7.01 -16.53 -2.77
C ARG A 242 7.11 -17.12 -4.17
N VAL A 243 6.71 -16.33 -5.16
CA VAL A 243 7.08 -16.53 -6.58
C VAL A 243 7.90 -15.33 -7.05
N VAL A 244 8.64 -15.49 -8.13
CA VAL A 244 9.39 -14.39 -8.76
C VAL A 244 9.10 -14.40 -10.25
N PHE A 245 8.37 -13.38 -10.71
CA PHE A 245 8.18 -13.15 -12.14
C PHE A 245 9.47 -12.65 -12.79
N PRO A 246 9.74 -13.04 -14.05
CA PRO A 246 10.90 -12.53 -14.77
C PRO A 246 10.79 -11.01 -14.97
N PRO A 247 11.92 -10.33 -15.25
CA PRO A 247 11.91 -8.93 -15.66
C PRO A 247 10.93 -8.68 -16.81
N MET A 248 10.14 -7.61 -16.70
CA MET A 248 9.19 -7.19 -17.72
C MET A 248 9.44 -5.73 -18.12
N PRO A 249 9.29 -5.36 -19.40
CA PRO A 249 9.43 -3.98 -19.84
C PRO A 249 8.26 -3.12 -19.38
N ALA A 250 8.45 -1.79 -19.41
CA ALA A 250 7.39 -0.83 -19.13
C ALA A 250 6.15 -1.09 -20.00
N SER A 251 4.96 -0.97 -19.40
CA SER A 251 3.68 -1.17 -20.08
C SER A 251 2.57 -0.42 -19.38
N SER A 252 1.94 0.52 -20.08
CA SER A 252 0.72 1.22 -19.68
C SER A 252 -0.56 0.41 -19.90
N LYS A 253 -0.47 -0.81 -20.45
CA LYS A 253 -1.62 -1.72 -20.62
C LYS A 253 -2.00 -2.37 -19.28
N PRO A 254 -3.23 -2.15 -18.77
CA PRO A 254 -3.72 -2.76 -17.53
C PRO A 254 -3.70 -4.30 -17.58
N ARG A 255 -3.26 -4.93 -16.49
CA ARG A 255 -3.24 -6.39 -16.32
C ARG A 255 -3.87 -6.80 -14.99
N LYS A 256 -4.20 -8.09 -14.89
CA LYS A 256 -4.70 -8.75 -13.68
C LYS A 256 -3.58 -9.62 -13.09
N LEU A 257 -3.30 -9.48 -11.80
CA LEU A 257 -2.54 -10.43 -11.00
C LEU A 257 -3.57 -11.32 -10.30
N GLN A 258 -3.38 -12.63 -10.38
CA GLN A 258 -4.27 -13.59 -9.75
C GLN A 258 -3.46 -14.59 -8.94
N ILE A 259 -3.90 -14.85 -7.73
CA ILE A 259 -3.37 -15.91 -6.87
C ILE A 259 -4.52 -16.89 -6.65
N SER A 260 -4.31 -18.15 -6.99
CA SER A 260 -5.31 -19.20 -6.81
C SER A 260 -4.69 -20.41 -6.15
N SER A 261 -5.40 -20.99 -5.20
CA SER A 261 -5.22 -22.39 -4.81
C SER A 261 -6.44 -23.18 -5.25
N PHE A 262 -6.49 -24.44 -4.84
CA PHE A 262 -7.69 -25.26 -4.95
C PHE A 262 -8.88 -24.72 -4.12
N GLU A 263 -8.63 -24.03 -3.01
CA GLU A 263 -9.66 -23.63 -2.03
C GLU A 263 -10.01 -22.13 -2.08
N PHE A 264 -9.19 -21.30 -2.73
CA PHE A 264 -9.44 -19.86 -2.80
C PHE A 264 -8.90 -19.22 -4.09
N GLN A 265 -9.39 -18.02 -4.37
CA GLN A 265 -8.89 -17.15 -5.42
C GLN A 265 -8.88 -15.69 -4.95
N VAL A 266 -7.76 -15.00 -5.15
CA VAL A 266 -7.60 -13.55 -4.94
C VAL A 266 -7.11 -12.93 -6.23
N SER A 267 -7.59 -11.73 -6.55
CA SER A 267 -7.07 -11.00 -7.70
C SER A 267 -7.00 -9.50 -7.51
N PHE A 268 -6.00 -8.91 -8.15
CA PHE A 268 -5.77 -7.48 -8.25
C PHE A 268 -5.78 -7.07 -9.72
N THR A 269 -6.41 -5.95 -10.01
CA THR A 269 -6.72 -5.45 -11.35
C THR A 269 -6.08 -4.09 -11.58
N ASN A 270 -6.08 -3.65 -12.84
CA ASN A 270 -5.50 -2.37 -13.25
C ASN A 270 -4.00 -2.20 -12.92
N ILE A 271 -3.23 -3.29 -13.02
CA ILE A 271 -1.80 -3.28 -12.73
C ILE A 271 -1.02 -2.84 -13.95
N LEU A 272 -0.10 -1.89 -13.76
CA LEU A 272 0.83 -1.43 -14.78
C LEU A 272 2.26 -1.92 -14.49
N ILE A 273 3.14 -1.81 -15.47
CA ILE A 273 4.57 -2.13 -15.32
C ILE A 273 5.37 -0.84 -15.60
N GLY A 274 6.21 -0.42 -14.66
CA GLY A 274 6.83 0.91 -14.67
C GLY A 274 7.93 1.05 -13.63
N ASP A 275 8.36 2.28 -13.34
CA ASP A 275 9.37 2.54 -12.29
C ASP A 275 8.71 2.99 -10.99
N ILE A 276 9.21 2.49 -9.86
CA ILE A 276 8.64 2.73 -8.53
C ILE A 276 9.69 3.40 -7.65
N TRP A 277 9.33 4.48 -6.99
CA TRP A 277 10.20 5.18 -6.07
C TRP A 277 9.66 5.10 -4.65
N LEU A 278 10.53 5.03 -3.66
CA LEU A 278 10.15 5.07 -2.25
C LEU A 278 10.56 6.42 -1.64
N ALA A 279 9.56 7.15 -1.14
CA ALA A 279 9.73 8.42 -0.44
C ALA A 279 9.63 8.23 1.07
N SER A 280 10.64 8.66 1.81
CA SER A 280 10.66 8.53 3.27
C SER A 280 11.39 9.69 3.96
N GLY A 281 11.37 9.66 5.29
CA GLY A 281 11.89 10.70 6.16
C GLY A 281 10.79 11.25 7.08
N GLN A 282 10.90 12.53 7.40
CA GLN A 282 10.06 13.19 8.41
C GLN A 282 9.09 14.22 7.81
N SER A 283 8.76 15.27 8.56
CA SER A 283 7.67 16.21 8.27
C SER A 283 7.84 16.98 6.96
N ASN A 284 9.07 17.20 6.49
CA ASN A 284 9.31 17.82 5.19
C ASN A 284 9.00 16.88 4.02
N MET A 285 9.28 15.58 4.16
CA MET A 285 8.82 14.57 3.19
C MET A 285 7.30 14.38 3.30
N GLU A 286 6.76 14.34 4.52
CA GLU A 286 5.33 14.16 4.81
C GLU A 286 4.47 15.38 4.41
N TYR A 287 5.10 16.49 4.05
CA TYR A 287 4.42 17.77 3.88
C TYR A 287 3.31 17.65 2.83
N TYR A 288 2.10 18.06 3.18
CA TYR A 288 0.90 17.82 2.36
C TYR A 288 0.92 18.73 1.12
N LEU A 289 0.58 18.17 -0.04
CA LEU A 289 0.50 18.93 -1.29
C LEU A 289 -0.49 20.10 -1.18
N CYS A 290 -1.62 19.90 -0.51
CA CYS A 290 -2.62 20.96 -0.28
C CYS A 290 -2.13 22.13 0.59
N LYS A 291 -1.05 21.95 1.35
CA LYS A 291 -0.41 22.99 2.17
C LYS A 291 0.78 23.65 1.48
N ALA A 292 1.30 23.07 0.41
CA ALA A 292 2.46 23.59 -0.30
C ALA A 292 2.10 24.81 -1.15
N LYS A 293 3.08 25.69 -1.37
CA LYS A 293 2.97 26.78 -2.35
C LYS A 293 2.69 26.20 -3.74
N GLY A 294 1.72 26.77 -4.46
CA GLY A 294 1.23 26.22 -5.74
C GLY A 294 0.42 24.92 -5.64
N GLY A 295 0.20 24.39 -4.42
CA GLY A 295 -0.44 23.10 -4.19
C GLY A 295 -1.85 22.98 -4.77
N LYS A 296 -2.68 24.03 -4.64
CA LYS A 296 -4.06 24.05 -5.17
C LYS A 296 -4.11 23.82 -6.68
N GLU A 297 -3.21 24.43 -7.43
CA GLU A 297 -3.13 24.27 -8.88
C GLU A 297 -2.59 22.89 -9.25
N ALA A 298 -1.52 22.45 -8.58
CA ALA A 298 -0.96 21.12 -8.78
C ALA A 298 -2.00 20.00 -8.53
N ILE A 299 -2.86 20.18 -7.53
CA ILE A 299 -4.00 19.33 -7.22
C ILE A 299 -5.02 19.31 -8.36
N ALA A 300 -5.44 20.49 -8.83
CA ALA A 300 -6.46 20.59 -9.87
C ALA A 300 -6.03 19.88 -11.16
N ASN A 301 -4.72 19.94 -11.45
CA ASN A 301 -4.11 19.37 -12.65
C ASN A 301 -3.50 17.96 -12.41
N SER A 302 -3.81 17.29 -11.30
CA SER A 302 -3.13 16.04 -10.90
C SER A 302 -3.62 14.76 -11.54
N LYS A 303 -4.69 14.81 -12.34
CA LYS A 303 -5.28 13.61 -12.95
C LYS A 303 -4.30 12.99 -13.93
N ASN A 304 -3.75 11.84 -13.57
CA ASN A 304 -2.76 11.13 -14.38
C ASN A 304 -2.87 9.60 -14.13
N PRO A 305 -3.41 8.83 -15.08
CA PRO A 305 -3.56 7.39 -14.93
C PRO A 305 -2.25 6.59 -15.11
N MET A 306 -1.13 7.23 -15.44
CA MET A 306 0.18 6.58 -15.45
C MET A 306 0.96 6.85 -14.17
N LEU A 307 0.45 7.71 -13.30
CA LEU A 307 1.04 7.99 -12.00
C LEU A 307 0.23 7.27 -10.90
N ARG A 308 0.89 6.42 -10.10
CA ARG A 308 0.26 5.62 -9.03
C ARG A 308 0.88 5.91 -7.69
N LEU A 309 0.03 6.07 -6.68
CA LEU A 309 0.43 6.56 -5.37
C LEU A 309 0.01 5.56 -4.29
N PHE A 310 0.95 5.18 -3.42
CA PHE A 310 0.71 4.27 -2.29
C PHE A 310 1.23 4.88 -1.00
N LYS A 311 0.38 4.99 0.02
CA LYS A 311 0.81 5.46 1.35
C LYS A 311 0.83 4.30 2.33
N VAL A 312 2.00 4.05 2.93
CA VAL A 312 2.19 3.04 3.95
C VAL A 312 1.33 3.37 5.18
N ARG A 313 0.65 2.36 5.72
CA ARG A 313 -0.18 2.51 6.93
C ARG A 313 0.69 2.88 8.13
N ARG A 314 0.12 3.66 9.05
CA ARG A 314 0.73 3.92 10.36
C ARG A 314 0.03 3.03 11.38
N GLU A 315 0.80 2.24 12.11
CA GLU A 315 0.25 1.40 13.17
C GLU A 315 -0.29 2.24 14.37
N ILE A 316 0.27 3.44 14.59
CA ILE A 316 -0.19 4.38 15.61
C ILE A 316 -0.61 5.71 14.94
N PRO A 317 -1.91 5.97 14.74
CA PRO A 317 -2.39 7.28 14.28
C PRO A 317 -2.15 8.34 15.37
N ARG A 318 -1.58 9.50 15.01
CA ARG A 318 -1.35 10.62 15.95
C ARG A 318 -2.64 11.31 16.43
N SER A 319 -3.77 11.05 15.78
CA SER A 319 -5.08 11.65 16.06
C SER A 319 -6.18 10.79 15.40
N PRO A 320 -7.42 10.75 15.93
CA PRO A 320 -8.57 10.13 15.27
C PRO A 320 -9.07 10.89 14.02
N GLN A 321 -8.40 11.97 13.60
CA GLN A 321 -8.82 12.76 12.44
C GLN A 321 -8.27 12.22 11.11
N ILE A 322 -9.21 11.93 10.22
CA ILE A 322 -9.09 11.42 8.86
C ILE A 322 -8.66 9.95 8.82
N ALA A 323 -9.65 9.06 8.75
CA ALA A 323 -9.45 7.70 8.26
C ALA A 323 -9.00 7.76 6.80
N LEU A 324 -7.70 7.98 6.59
CA LEU A 324 -7.08 7.87 5.29
C LEU A 324 -7.18 6.40 4.86
N SER A 325 -7.70 6.13 3.67
CA SER A 325 -7.55 4.83 3.01
C SER A 325 -6.07 4.64 2.68
N THR A 326 -5.29 4.19 3.67
CA THR A 326 -3.87 3.85 3.54
C THR A 326 -3.75 2.35 3.25
N GLY A 327 -2.61 1.92 2.71
CA GLY A 327 -2.39 0.52 2.37
C GLY A 327 -3.05 0.05 1.08
N HIS A 328 -3.37 0.97 0.15
CA HIS A 328 -3.81 0.62 -1.21
C HIS A 328 -3.23 1.60 -2.23
N TRP A 329 -3.02 1.15 -3.47
CA TRP A 329 -2.59 2.00 -4.58
C TRP A 329 -3.75 2.77 -5.19
N GLU A 330 -3.51 4.04 -5.51
CA GLU A 330 -4.48 4.91 -6.17
C GLU A 330 -3.89 5.57 -7.42
N GLU A 331 -4.74 5.77 -8.42
CA GLU A 331 -4.43 6.65 -9.55
C GLU A 331 -4.22 8.08 -9.05
N ALA A 332 -3.24 8.81 -9.59
CA ALA A 332 -3.09 10.22 -9.28
C ALA A 332 -4.29 11.02 -9.83
N GLY A 333 -4.91 11.80 -8.97
CA GLY A 333 -6.01 12.69 -9.28
C GLY A 333 -6.41 13.51 -8.06
N PRO A 334 -7.27 14.55 -8.22
CA PRO A 334 -7.54 15.51 -7.16
C PRO A 334 -7.86 14.86 -5.81
N ASP A 335 -8.70 13.83 -5.77
CA ASP A 335 -9.07 13.18 -4.51
C ASP A 335 -7.92 12.42 -3.85
N SER A 336 -7.12 11.69 -4.64
CA SER A 336 -6.01 10.87 -4.14
C SER A 336 -4.81 11.73 -3.70
N VAL A 337 -4.54 12.83 -4.41
CA VAL A 337 -3.41 13.73 -4.08
C VAL A 337 -3.72 14.77 -2.99
N VAL A 338 -4.98 15.21 -2.83
CA VAL A 338 -5.37 16.24 -1.84
C VAL A 338 -5.43 15.71 -0.43
N THR A 339 -6.01 14.53 -0.26
CA THR A 339 -6.40 14.03 1.07
C THR A 339 -5.60 12.82 1.51
N LYS A 340 -5.14 11.96 0.60
CA LYS A 340 -4.61 10.63 0.94
C LYS A 340 -3.09 10.51 0.86
N PHE A 341 -2.46 11.21 -0.07
CA PHE A 341 -1.04 11.09 -0.34
C PHE A 341 -0.22 12.26 0.24
N ALA A 342 0.28 12.10 1.46
CA ALA A 342 0.96 13.16 2.22
C ALA A 342 2.44 13.35 1.80
N THR A 343 2.71 13.80 0.57
CA THR A 343 4.06 14.27 0.18
C THR A 343 4.06 15.17 -1.06
N ALA A 344 4.25 16.47 -0.85
CA ALA A 344 4.38 17.46 -1.93
C ALA A 344 5.71 17.30 -2.69
N VAL A 345 6.78 16.97 -1.96
CA VAL A 345 8.11 16.72 -2.54
C VAL A 345 8.07 15.47 -3.42
N GLY A 346 7.59 14.36 -2.87
CA GLY A 346 7.49 13.10 -3.60
C GLY A 346 6.58 13.23 -4.82
N TYR A 347 5.39 13.82 -4.67
CA TYR A 347 4.48 14.03 -5.81
C TYR A 347 5.13 14.85 -6.94
N SER A 348 5.78 15.96 -6.61
CA SER A 348 6.44 16.81 -7.62
C SER A 348 7.55 16.05 -8.34
N PHE A 349 8.32 15.23 -7.61
CA PHE A 349 9.37 14.37 -8.15
C PHE A 349 8.81 13.35 -9.16
N VAL A 350 7.82 12.54 -8.76
CA VAL A 350 7.30 11.49 -9.65
C VAL A 350 6.45 12.03 -10.80
N ARG A 351 5.78 13.16 -10.63
CA ARG A 351 5.07 13.85 -11.72
C ARG A 351 6.06 14.23 -12.82
N GLU A 352 7.16 14.88 -12.46
CA GLU A 352 8.16 15.30 -13.44
C GLU A 352 8.85 14.11 -14.13
N LEU A 353 9.18 13.05 -13.38
CA LEU A 353 9.70 11.82 -13.99
C LEU A 353 8.70 11.19 -14.96
N GLN A 354 7.41 11.15 -14.61
CA GLN A 354 6.38 10.60 -15.47
C GLN A 354 6.23 11.42 -16.75
N GLU A 355 6.23 12.76 -16.65
CA GLU A 355 6.18 13.68 -17.79
C GLU A 355 7.40 13.53 -18.72
N ALA A 356 8.60 13.37 -18.15
CA ALA A 356 9.84 13.26 -18.93
C ALA A 356 10.00 11.89 -19.61
N LEU A 357 9.58 10.81 -18.94
CA LEU A 357 9.85 9.44 -19.38
C LEU A 357 8.69 8.80 -20.15
N ASP A 358 7.46 9.31 -20.00
CA ASP A 358 6.24 8.79 -20.62
C ASP A 358 6.00 7.29 -20.37
N ILE A 359 6.29 6.84 -19.15
CA ILE A 359 6.03 5.48 -18.66
C ILE A 359 5.20 5.52 -17.37
N PRO A 360 4.62 4.39 -16.92
CA PRO A 360 4.02 4.34 -15.60
C PRO A 360 5.07 4.62 -14.51
N ILE A 361 4.76 5.51 -13.56
CA ILE A 361 5.60 5.82 -12.40
C ILE A 361 4.79 5.63 -11.12
N GLY A 362 5.36 4.89 -10.17
CA GLY A 362 4.80 4.62 -8.86
C GLY A 362 5.55 5.36 -7.75
N LEU A 363 4.83 5.80 -6.72
CA LEU A 363 5.44 6.35 -5.51
C LEU A 363 4.88 5.70 -4.25
N ILE A 364 5.76 5.05 -3.49
CA ILE A 364 5.49 4.56 -2.14
C ILE A 364 5.89 5.64 -1.15
N ASN A 365 4.93 6.24 -0.44
CA ASN A 365 5.17 7.19 0.63
C ASN A 365 5.20 6.47 1.98
N CYS A 366 6.40 6.37 2.55
CA CYS A 366 6.72 5.79 3.84
C CYS A 366 7.36 6.85 4.75
N SER A 367 6.71 8.02 4.92
CA SER A 367 7.21 9.12 5.76
C SER A 367 6.41 9.32 7.06
N TYR A 368 7.08 9.83 8.09
CA TYR A 368 6.47 10.10 9.39
C TYR A 368 7.14 11.30 10.10
N GLY A 369 6.38 12.37 10.35
CA GLY A 369 6.86 13.63 10.90
C GLY A 369 7.44 13.58 12.31
N GLY A 370 8.46 14.41 12.56
CA GLY A 370 9.13 14.51 13.86
C GLY A 370 9.98 13.29 14.23
N THR A 371 10.39 12.50 13.22
CA THR A 371 11.18 11.30 13.42
C THR A 371 12.67 11.52 13.31
N VAL A 372 13.43 10.75 14.08
CA VAL A 372 14.90 10.69 14.01
C VAL A 372 15.34 9.60 13.03
N THR A 373 16.56 9.64 12.47
CA THR A 373 17.04 8.63 11.50
C THR A 373 17.03 7.20 12.05
N GLU A 374 17.31 7.03 13.33
CA GLU A 374 17.55 5.72 13.95
C GLU A 374 16.30 4.84 14.05
N THR A 375 15.12 5.44 14.04
CA THR A 375 13.87 4.67 13.98
C THR A 375 13.68 3.98 12.61
N TRP A 376 14.41 4.43 11.59
CA TRP A 376 14.36 3.94 10.21
C TRP A 376 15.50 2.97 9.85
N CYS A 377 16.40 2.70 10.80
CA CYS A 377 17.50 1.74 10.65
C CYS A 377 17.06 0.34 11.11
N SER A 378 17.58 -0.71 10.48
CA SER A 378 17.42 -2.07 11.02
C SER A 378 18.09 -2.24 12.38
N PRO A 379 17.65 -3.22 13.20
CA PRO A 379 18.34 -3.55 14.45
C PRO A 379 19.83 -3.83 14.23
N ASP A 380 20.18 -4.56 13.16
CA ASP A 380 21.55 -4.92 12.79
C ASP A 380 22.47 -3.69 12.59
N VAL A 381 21.95 -2.59 12.05
CA VAL A 381 22.72 -1.33 11.90
C VAL A 381 23.04 -0.71 13.26
N LEU A 382 22.06 -0.76 14.16
CA LEU A 382 22.13 -0.11 15.46
C LEU A 382 22.99 -0.93 16.45
N GLU A 383 23.07 -2.25 16.26
CA GLU A 383 23.90 -3.17 17.04
C GLU A 383 25.41 -3.13 16.69
N GLN A 384 25.82 -2.41 15.64
CA GLN A 384 27.24 -2.29 15.24
C GLN A 384 28.11 -1.44 16.19
N GLY A 385 27.57 -1.00 17.33
CA GLY A 385 28.36 -0.46 18.44
C GLY A 385 28.70 1.02 18.31
N TRP A 386 27.69 1.88 18.35
CA TRP A 386 27.86 3.33 18.42
C TRP A 386 27.77 3.75 19.91
N PRO A 387 28.86 4.11 20.60
CA PRO A 387 28.87 4.26 22.07
C PRO A 387 27.88 5.29 22.62
N GLU A 388 27.59 6.33 21.83
CA GLU A 388 26.63 7.39 22.17
C GLU A 388 25.17 6.93 22.04
N TRP A 389 24.93 5.91 21.21
CA TRP A 389 23.62 5.30 20.97
C TRP A 389 23.15 4.43 22.14
N GLU A 390 24.03 3.59 22.69
CA GLU A 390 23.71 2.71 23.82
C GLU A 390 23.28 3.51 25.06
N ALA A 391 23.93 4.65 25.33
CA ALA A 391 23.59 5.51 26.45
C ALA A 391 22.24 6.22 26.29
N GLN A 392 21.87 6.61 25.06
CA GLN A 392 20.57 7.22 24.77
C GLN A 392 19.45 6.18 24.76
N GLU A 393 19.73 4.97 24.26
CA GLU A 393 18.80 3.84 24.29
C GLU A 393 18.53 3.34 25.69
N GLU A 394 19.54 3.31 26.55
CA GLU A 394 19.36 2.96 27.96
C GLU A 394 18.43 3.97 28.67
N LYS A 395 18.59 5.28 28.39
CA LYS A 395 17.65 6.30 28.88
C LYS A 395 16.23 6.11 28.35
N ASN A 396 16.07 5.71 27.09
CA ASN A 396 14.76 5.43 26.49
C ASN A 396 14.10 4.17 27.10
N ARG A 397 14.87 3.10 27.35
CA ARG A 397 14.42 1.85 27.99
C ARG A 397 13.95 2.05 29.42
N GLN A 398 14.59 2.97 30.17
CA GLN A 398 14.24 3.29 31.55
C GLN A 398 12.90 4.06 31.70
N ASN A 399 12.25 4.48 30.60
CA ASN A 399 10.92 5.09 30.64
C ASN A 399 9.91 4.45 29.64
N PRO A 400 9.39 3.23 29.93
CA PRO A 400 8.63 2.41 28.97
C PRO A 400 7.25 2.98 28.57
N LYS A 401 6.68 3.91 29.36
CA LYS A 401 5.42 4.62 29.02
C LYS A 401 5.56 5.55 27.81
N SER A 402 6.74 5.58 27.20
CA SER A 402 7.12 6.44 26.10
C SER A 402 7.62 5.67 24.87
N MET A 403 7.15 4.44 24.59
CA MET A 403 7.29 3.83 23.26
C MET A 403 6.63 4.75 22.22
N LYS A 404 7.43 5.72 21.78
CA LYS A 404 7.13 6.83 20.91
C LYS A 404 7.67 6.43 19.55
N VAL A 405 7.15 7.07 18.53
CA VAL A 405 7.61 6.98 17.13
C VAL A 405 9.14 7.06 16.91
N ASN A 406 9.91 7.53 17.91
CA ASN A 406 11.37 7.65 17.85
C ASN A 406 12.14 6.52 18.54
N ALA A 407 11.45 5.45 18.96
CA ALA A 407 12.15 4.25 19.38
C ALA A 407 12.95 3.66 18.19
N SER A 408 14.13 3.14 18.50
CA SER A 408 15.04 2.44 17.60
C SER A 408 14.35 1.43 16.74
N SER A 409 14.66 1.45 15.45
CA SER A 409 14.10 0.53 14.44
C SER A 409 12.57 0.48 14.40
N HIS A 410 11.85 1.32 15.15
CA HIS A 410 10.42 1.15 15.32
C HIS A 410 9.68 1.37 13.99
N LEU A 411 10.01 2.42 13.23
CA LEU A 411 9.41 2.64 11.92
C LEU A 411 10.00 1.75 10.83
N TYR A 412 11.25 1.29 10.99
CA TYR A 412 11.80 0.24 10.15
C TYR A 412 10.95 -1.03 10.24
N GLU A 413 10.69 -1.51 11.45
CA GLU A 413 9.91 -2.72 11.71
C GLU A 413 8.43 -2.57 11.37
N ARG A 414 7.82 -1.43 11.71
CA ARG A 414 6.36 -1.24 11.62
C ARG A 414 5.87 -0.59 10.33
N MET A 415 6.75 0.07 9.58
CA MET A 415 6.39 0.72 8.31
C MET A 415 7.25 0.20 7.16
N LEU A 416 8.57 0.33 7.23
CA LEU A 416 9.43 0.03 6.08
C LEU A 416 9.39 -1.45 5.70
N LYS A 417 9.46 -2.37 6.67
CA LYS A 417 9.36 -3.82 6.45
C LYS A 417 8.07 -4.27 5.78
N THR A 418 6.98 -3.50 5.88
CA THR A 418 5.71 -3.85 5.23
C THR A 418 5.76 -3.76 3.70
N VAL A 419 6.74 -3.03 3.16
CA VAL A 419 6.98 -2.89 1.72
C VAL A 419 8.29 -3.54 1.27
N ILE A 420 9.09 -4.10 2.17
CA ILE A 420 10.25 -4.92 1.81
C ILE A 420 9.77 -6.34 1.46
N PRO A 421 10.22 -6.97 0.36
CA PRO A 421 11.18 -6.52 -0.64
C PRO A 421 10.51 -6.08 -1.97
N PHE A 422 9.42 -5.30 -1.92
CA PHE A 422 8.74 -4.83 -3.13
C PHE A 422 9.71 -4.00 -3.98
N PRO A 423 10.09 -4.41 -5.20
CA PRO A 423 11.20 -3.77 -5.88
C PRO A 423 10.92 -2.30 -6.20
N VAL A 424 11.97 -1.49 -6.09
CA VAL A 424 11.95 -0.05 -6.40
C VAL A 424 13.13 0.30 -7.30
N LYS A 425 12.99 1.41 -8.03
CA LYS A 425 14.01 2.05 -8.84
C LYS A 425 15.03 2.83 -7.99
N GLY A 426 14.62 3.32 -6.81
CA GLY A 426 15.46 4.08 -5.89
C GLY A 426 14.69 4.73 -4.75
N PHE A 427 15.41 5.48 -3.92
CA PHE A 427 14.89 6.09 -2.70
C PHE A 427 15.00 7.62 -2.76
N ILE A 428 14.01 8.33 -2.21
CA ILE A 428 14.10 9.76 -1.90
C ILE A 428 13.88 9.98 -0.40
N TRP A 429 14.82 10.68 0.24
CA TRP A 429 14.91 10.82 1.69
C TRP A 429 14.98 12.29 2.12
N TYR A 430 14.05 12.73 2.96
CA TYR A 430 14.09 14.08 3.53
C TYR A 430 13.92 14.05 5.04
N GLN A 431 15.06 13.97 5.73
CA GLN A 431 15.16 13.94 7.18
C GLN A 431 16.41 14.67 7.69
N GLY A 432 16.36 15.08 8.96
CA GLY A 432 17.53 15.53 9.70
C GLY A 432 17.19 16.55 10.79
N SER A 433 16.03 17.21 10.71
CA SER A 433 15.65 18.26 11.66
C SER A 433 15.54 17.76 13.11
N ALA A 434 15.17 16.50 13.31
CA ALA A 434 15.13 15.90 14.65
C ALA A 434 16.53 15.44 15.15
N ASN A 435 17.54 15.44 14.28
CA ASN A 435 18.91 15.03 14.57
C ASN A 435 19.90 16.20 14.61
N ILE A 436 19.47 17.47 14.54
CA ILE A 436 20.37 18.64 14.42
C ILE A 436 21.42 18.68 15.53
N GLY A 437 21.01 18.43 16.77
CA GLY A 437 21.91 18.42 17.93
C GLY A 437 22.86 17.22 18.00
N ARG A 438 22.79 16.32 17.01
CA ARG A 438 23.48 15.03 16.93
C ARG A 438 24.17 14.85 15.57
N PHE A 439 24.90 15.90 15.18
CA PHE A 439 25.51 16.00 13.84
C PHE A 439 26.75 15.12 13.67
N GLU A 440 27.46 14.78 14.74
CA GLU A 440 28.60 13.86 14.67
C GLU A 440 28.12 12.43 14.41
N GLU A 441 27.06 12.00 15.10
CA GLU A 441 26.44 10.69 14.91
C GLU A 441 25.89 10.53 13.49
N GLN A 442 25.29 11.61 12.96
CA GLN A 442 24.72 11.62 11.62
C GLN A 442 25.73 11.42 10.49
N LYS A 443 27.00 11.77 10.70
CA LYS A 443 28.05 11.55 9.68
C LYS A 443 28.21 10.08 9.32
N SER A 444 27.89 9.19 10.25
CA SER A 444 28.11 7.75 10.08
C SER A 444 26.81 6.96 10.01
N LEU A 445 25.79 7.38 10.78
CA LEU A 445 24.49 6.73 10.82
C LEU A 445 23.77 6.77 9.47
N LEU A 446 23.73 7.94 8.80
CA LEU A 446 23.00 8.06 7.54
C LEU A 446 23.63 7.22 6.41
N PRO A 447 24.95 7.21 6.19
CA PRO A 447 25.61 6.24 5.32
C PRO A 447 25.25 4.79 5.64
N ALA A 448 25.34 4.38 6.91
CA ALA A 448 25.00 3.01 7.33
C ALA A 448 23.54 2.65 7.05
N MET A 449 22.60 3.59 7.24
CA MET A 449 21.20 3.41 6.90
C MET A 449 20.99 3.25 5.38
N VAL A 450 21.71 4.02 4.55
CA VAL A 450 21.63 3.90 3.09
C VAL A 450 22.05 2.50 2.64
N ASP A 451 23.16 2.00 3.15
CA ASP A 451 23.69 0.69 2.80
C ASP A 451 22.77 -0.44 3.33
N ASP A 452 22.20 -0.28 4.52
CA ASP A 452 21.22 -1.20 5.11
C ASP A 452 19.93 -1.29 4.28
N TRP A 453 19.42 -0.16 3.79
CA TRP A 453 18.24 -0.15 2.92
C TRP A 453 18.51 -0.83 1.58
N ARG A 454 19.66 -0.56 0.97
CA ARG A 454 20.10 -1.25 -0.25
C ARG A 454 20.17 -2.76 -0.06
N LYS A 455 20.82 -3.19 1.03
CA LYS A 455 20.91 -4.60 1.43
C LYS A 455 19.53 -5.21 1.68
N SER A 456 18.61 -4.49 2.32
CA SER A 456 17.24 -4.94 2.60
C SER A 456 16.43 -5.16 1.32
N TRP A 457 16.74 -4.43 0.24
CA TRP A 457 16.19 -4.64 -1.10
C TRP A 457 16.99 -5.62 -1.95
N GLY A 458 18.11 -6.14 -1.45
CA GLY A 458 18.99 -7.07 -2.17
C GLY A 458 19.71 -6.43 -3.35
N ASN A 459 19.93 -5.11 -3.33
CA ASN A 459 20.64 -4.39 -4.38
C ASN A 459 21.45 -3.21 -3.82
N ASP A 460 22.76 -3.43 -3.69
CA ASP A 460 23.76 -2.48 -3.19
C ASP A 460 23.95 -1.25 -4.10
N GLU A 461 23.44 -1.32 -5.33
CA GLU A 461 23.54 -0.27 -6.34
C GLU A 461 22.23 0.51 -6.50
N LEU A 462 21.26 0.41 -5.58
CA LEU A 462 20.08 1.27 -5.67
C LEU A 462 20.45 2.75 -5.43
N PRO A 463 20.01 3.66 -6.31
CA PRO A 463 20.32 5.07 -6.18
C PRO A 463 19.53 5.67 -5.01
N PHE A 464 20.23 6.46 -4.19
CA PHE A 464 19.67 7.05 -2.97
C PHE A 464 19.78 8.56 -3.02
N PHE A 465 18.64 9.24 -3.10
CA PHE A 465 18.58 10.68 -3.17
C PHE A 465 18.18 11.24 -1.81
N PHE A 466 18.90 12.24 -1.31
CA PHE A 466 18.57 12.88 -0.04
C PHE A 466 18.51 14.41 -0.18
N VAL A 467 17.86 15.04 0.79
CA VAL A 467 17.67 16.49 0.79
C VAL A 467 18.52 17.12 1.89
N GLN A 468 19.43 18.02 1.49
CA GLN A 468 20.16 18.86 2.43
C GLN A 468 19.17 19.83 3.06
N LEU A 469 19.18 19.93 4.39
CA LEU A 469 18.21 20.72 5.12
C LEU A 469 18.25 22.22 4.71
N PRO A 470 17.12 22.94 4.85
CA PRO A 470 17.00 24.34 4.43
C PRO A 470 17.79 25.29 5.36
N ARG A 471 17.41 26.56 5.47
CA ARG A 471 17.92 27.40 6.57
C ARG A 471 17.21 27.06 7.88
N PHE A 472 17.94 27.11 8.98
CA PHE A 472 17.39 27.09 10.32
C PHE A 472 18.31 27.85 11.28
N GLU A 473 17.73 28.60 12.19
CA GLU A 473 18.43 29.44 13.16
C GLU A 473 18.65 28.65 14.46
N GLN A 474 19.54 27.66 14.38
CA GLN A 474 19.99 26.90 15.53
C GLN A 474 21.51 26.74 15.48
N GLN A 475 22.12 26.81 16.66
CA GLN A 475 23.54 26.56 16.85
C GLN A 475 23.97 25.25 16.14
N ASN A 476 25.10 25.31 15.45
CA ASN A 476 25.71 24.20 14.71
C ASN A 476 24.89 23.65 13.52
N TRP A 477 23.83 24.33 13.08
CA TRP A 477 23.04 23.93 11.90
C TRP A 477 23.89 23.77 10.62
N HIS A 478 24.90 24.61 10.45
CA HIS A 478 25.83 24.53 9.32
C HIS A 478 26.72 23.29 9.37
N VAL A 479 27.08 22.80 10.57
CA VAL A 479 27.85 21.56 10.76
C VAL A 479 27.01 20.35 10.32
N PHE A 480 25.72 20.33 10.66
CA PHE A 480 24.81 19.28 10.22
C PHE A 480 24.70 19.21 8.69
N ARG A 481 24.50 20.35 8.01
CA ARG A 481 24.45 20.37 6.53
C ARG A 481 25.77 19.95 5.90
N ASN A 482 26.90 20.28 6.53
CA ASN A 482 28.22 19.81 6.10
C ASN A 482 28.37 18.29 6.27
N ALA A 483 27.81 17.71 7.34
CA ALA A 483 27.72 16.26 7.50
C ALA A 483 26.90 15.61 6.38
N GLN A 484 25.75 16.20 6.01
CA GLN A 484 24.95 15.74 4.86
C GLN A 484 25.74 15.82 3.54
N LEU A 485 26.51 16.89 3.33
CA LEU A 485 27.36 17.05 2.15
C LEU A 485 28.43 15.95 2.05
N ASN A 486 29.05 15.57 3.16
CA ASN A 486 30.11 14.56 3.19
C ASN A 486 29.63 13.16 2.75
N ILE A 487 28.34 12.89 2.79
CA ILE A 487 27.76 11.62 2.31
C ILE A 487 28.06 11.42 0.83
N LEU A 488 28.03 12.49 0.02
CA LEU A 488 28.33 12.41 -1.41
C LEU A 488 29.74 11.89 -1.70
N LYS A 489 30.69 12.07 -0.77
CA LYS A 489 32.07 11.60 -0.92
C LYS A 489 32.25 10.14 -0.48
N ASN A 490 31.48 9.72 0.50
CA ASN A 490 31.72 8.46 1.23
C ASN A 490 30.71 7.36 0.88
N ASN A 491 29.59 7.69 0.26
CA ASN A 491 28.54 6.73 -0.10
C ASN A 491 28.24 6.85 -1.61
N PRO A 492 28.75 5.92 -2.44
CA PRO A 492 28.55 5.98 -3.89
C PRO A 492 27.06 5.83 -4.25
N ASN A 493 26.72 6.29 -5.45
CA ASN A 493 25.36 6.29 -5.99
C ASN A 493 24.34 7.00 -5.06
N THR A 494 24.81 8.04 -4.38
CA THR A 494 23.98 8.97 -3.62
C THR A 494 23.97 10.35 -4.27
N PHE A 495 22.84 11.04 -4.16
CA PHE A 495 22.64 12.35 -4.78
C PHE A 495 21.90 13.28 -3.82
N MET A 496 22.21 14.58 -3.88
CA MET A 496 21.72 15.55 -2.91
C MET A 496 20.96 16.70 -3.59
N ALA A 497 19.75 16.97 -3.12
CA ALA A 497 19.04 18.20 -3.42
C ALA A 497 19.35 19.26 -2.34
N VAL A 498 19.91 20.39 -2.75
CA VAL A 498 20.18 21.54 -1.86
C VAL A 498 18.90 22.37 -1.71
N THR A 499 18.60 22.89 -0.52
CA THR A 499 17.36 23.67 -0.25
C THR A 499 17.55 24.97 0.51
N ILE A 500 18.79 25.47 0.59
CA ILE A 500 19.14 26.62 1.43
C ILE A 500 18.45 27.94 1.02
N ASP A 501 17.99 28.02 -0.23
CA ASP A 501 17.31 29.16 -0.84
C ASP A 501 15.79 29.20 -0.59
N LEU A 502 15.19 28.09 -0.12
CA LEU A 502 13.73 27.95 -0.07
C LEU A 502 13.07 28.48 1.21
N SER A 503 13.86 28.97 2.16
CA SER A 503 13.42 29.45 3.48
C SER A 503 13.24 30.97 3.57
N ARG A 504 13.23 31.68 2.44
CA ARG A 504 13.21 33.15 2.37
C ARG A 504 11.85 33.79 2.71
N GLU A 505 10.75 33.06 2.50
CA GLU A 505 9.38 33.53 2.81
C GLU A 505 8.95 32.95 4.17
N TYR A 506 9.14 33.72 5.24
CA TYR A 506 8.59 33.43 6.58
C TYR A 506 7.25 34.16 6.75
N ASP A 507 6.21 33.45 7.18
CA ASP A 507 4.98 34.04 7.72
C ASP A 507 4.68 33.41 9.10
N ASP A 508 3.75 34.03 9.85
CA ASP A 508 3.40 33.66 11.23
C ASP A 508 2.88 32.22 11.40
N GLY A 509 2.70 31.46 10.31
CA GLY A 509 2.27 30.06 10.31
C GLY A 509 3.36 29.04 9.94
N ASN A 510 4.54 29.46 9.48
CA ASN A 510 5.52 28.55 8.89
C ASN A 510 6.94 28.72 9.41
N HIS A 511 7.39 27.79 10.26
CA HIS A 511 8.76 27.77 10.79
C HIS A 511 9.80 27.62 9.64
N PRO A 512 10.95 28.34 9.64
CA PRO A 512 11.97 28.27 8.58
C PRO A 512 12.44 26.86 8.20
N ILE A 513 12.33 25.90 9.13
CA ILE A 513 12.69 24.50 8.92
C ILE A 513 11.70 23.71 8.05
N HIS A 514 10.52 24.28 7.80
CA HIS A 514 9.43 23.71 7.02
C HIS A 514 9.02 24.61 5.86
N PRO A 515 9.92 24.97 4.91
CA PRO A 515 9.57 25.84 3.80
C PRO A 515 8.35 25.28 3.04
N ASN A 516 7.33 26.10 2.79
CA ASN A 516 6.08 25.66 2.17
C ASN A 516 6.24 25.43 0.65
N ASP A 517 7.28 26.01 0.03
CA ASP A 517 7.62 25.77 -1.36
C ASP A 517 8.37 24.43 -1.51
N LYS A 518 7.60 23.37 -1.81
CA LYS A 518 8.10 21.99 -1.90
C LYS A 518 8.37 21.53 -3.33
N ALA A 519 7.79 22.19 -4.33
CA ALA A 519 7.94 21.78 -5.73
C ALA A 519 9.40 21.85 -6.22
N PRO A 520 10.19 22.90 -5.89
CA PRO A 520 11.60 22.95 -6.26
C PRO A 520 12.43 21.79 -5.67
N VAL A 521 12.06 21.28 -4.49
CA VAL A 521 12.76 20.13 -3.89
C VAL A 521 12.53 18.88 -4.73
N GLY A 522 11.28 18.59 -5.11
CA GLY A 522 10.94 17.45 -5.96
C GLY A 522 11.58 17.56 -7.35
N HIS A 523 11.59 18.77 -7.94
CA HIS A 523 12.24 19.06 -9.21
C HIS A 523 13.75 18.76 -9.17
N ARG A 524 14.46 19.24 -8.14
CA ARG A 524 15.90 18.99 -7.98
C ARG A 524 16.23 17.50 -7.86
N LEU A 525 15.39 16.75 -7.14
CA LEU A 525 15.51 15.29 -7.07
C LEU A 525 15.25 14.63 -8.43
N ALA A 526 14.28 15.13 -9.21
CA ALA A 526 13.91 14.57 -10.50
C ALA A 526 15.01 14.82 -11.55
N LEU A 527 15.59 16.02 -11.58
CA LEU A 527 16.77 16.32 -12.39
C LEU A 527 17.91 15.33 -12.07
N ALA A 528 18.19 15.10 -10.78
CA ALA A 528 19.25 14.19 -10.35
C ALA A 528 18.97 12.75 -10.81
N ALA A 529 17.73 12.27 -10.69
CA ALA A 529 17.35 10.95 -11.16
C ALA A 529 17.45 10.84 -12.69
N ARG A 530 16.99 11.86 -13.44
CA ARG A 530 17.09 11.89 -14.90
C ARG A 530 18.52 11.80 -15.40
N ALA A 531 19.41 12.60 -14.82
CA ALA A 531 20.82 12.62 -15.19
C ALA A 531 21.56 11.32 -14.84
N ASN A 532 21.32 10.77 -13.64
CA ASN A 532 22.16 9.70 -13.09
C ASN A 532 21.54 8.30 -13.18
N VAL A 533 20.24 8.18 -13.39
CA VAL A 533 19.51 6.89 -13.45
C VAL A 533 18.90 6.65 -14.83
N TYR A 534 18.46 7.71 -15.52
CA TYR A 534 17.80 7.60 -16.83
C TYR A 534 18.68 7.99 -18.03
N GLY A 535 19.96 8.27 -17.79
CA GLY A 535 20.95 8.46 -18.85
C GLY A 535 20.92 9.83 -19.54
N GLU A 536 20.24 10.83 -18.97
CA GLU A 536 20.25 12.21 -19.48
C GLU A 536 21.55 12.93 -19.09
N THR A 537 22.69 12.46 -19.60
CA THR A 537 24.04 12.87 -19.13
C THR A 537 24.38 14.35 -19.34
N ASP A 538 23.72 15.04 -20.26
CA ASP A 538 23.91 16.48 -20.50
C ASP A 538 23.08 17.36 -19.56
N LEU A 539 22.20 16.78 -18.73
CA LEU A 539 21.32 17.51 -17.83
C LEU A 539 22.09 18.03 -16.61
N VAL A 540 22.12 19.35 -16.43
CA VAL A 540 22.62 19.96 -15.19
C VAL A 540 21.63 19.69 -14.07
N TYR A 541 22.03 18.83 -13.13
CA TYR A 541 21.09 18.30 -12.12
C TYR A 541 21.33 18.77 -10.68
N THR A 542 22.48 19.38 -10.40
CA THR A 542 22.80 19.92 -9.09
C THR A 542 23.58 21.23 -9.20
N GLY A 543 23.55 22.00 -8.11
CA GLY A 543 24.27 23.26 -8.01
C GLY A 543 25.74 23.05 -7.60
N PRO A 544 26.51 24.14 -7.50
CA PRO A 544 27.93 24.08 -7.19
C PRO A 544 28.22 23.37 -5.87
N VAL A 545 29.18 22.44 -5.88
CA VAL A 545 29.68 21.73 -4.68
C VAL A 545 31.15 22.08 -4.50
N ILE A 546 31.55 22.47 -3.28
CA ILE A 546 32.94 22.85 -3.02
C ILE A 546 33.89 21.68 -3.32
N GLN A 547 34.92 21.96 -4.12
CA GLN A 547 35.95 20.98 -4.48
C GLN A 547 37.26 21.27 -3.74
N SER A 548 37.76 22.50 -3.81
CA SER A 548 39.03 22.87 -3.16
C SER A 548 39.12 24.35 -2.82
N MET A 549 40.08 24.67 -1.94
CA MET A 549 40.49 26.02 -1.61
C MET A 549 42.01 26.16 -1.84
N GLN A 550 42.42 27.26 -2.46
CA GLN A 550 43.81 27.69 -2.56
C GLN A 550 43.96 29.11 -2.01
N VAL A 551 45.17 29.50 -1.60
CA VAL A 551 45.45 30.89 -1.20
C VAL A 551 46.33 31.55 -2.25
N LYS A 552 45.88 32.71 -2.77
CA LYS A 552 46.64 33.53 -3.72
C LYS A 552 46.59 34.99 -3.29
N LYS A 553 47.76 35.57 -3.02
CA LYS A 553 47.92 36.99 -2.61
C LYS A 553 46.99 37.37 -1.43
N GLY A 554 46.86 36.49 -0.45
CA GLY A 554 46.04 36.69 0.74
C GLY A 554 44.52 36.51 0.57
N ALA A 555 44.05 36.16 -0.63
CA ALA A 555 42.66 35.77 -0.87
C ALA A 555 42.53 34.25 -0.99
N ALA A 556 41.39 33.72 -0.55
CA ALA A 556 41.00 32.34 -0.78
C ALA A 556 40.36 32.21 -2.17
N VAL A 557 40.84 31.28 -2.99
CA VAL A 557 40.31 30.97 -4.31
C VAL A 557 39.68 29.59 -4.24
N LEU A 558 38.35 29.54 -4.42
CA LEU A 558 37.54 28.33 -4.30
C LEU A 558 37.21 27.77 -5.68
N SER A 559 37.40 26.46 -5.84
CA SER A 559 36.92 25.70 -7.01
C SER A 559 35.69 24.86 -6.65
N PHE A 560 34.83 24.62 -7.62
CA PHE A 560 33.58 23.90 -7.44
C PHE A 560 33.41 22.83 -8.51
N ASP A 561 32.86 21.69 -8.10
CA ASP A 561 32.20 20.75 -9.00
C ASP A 561 30.79 21.25 -9.34
N HIS A 562 30.16 20.69 -10.38
CA HIS A 562 28.78 20.98 -10.78
C HIS A 562 28.47 22.47 -11.03
N THR A 563 29.38 23.15 -11.73
CA THR A 563 29.20 24.58 -12.09
C THR A 563 28.21 24.80 -13.23
N GLY A 564 27.66 23.75 -13.85
CA GLY A 564 26.76 23.86 -15.00
C GLY A 564 27.39 24.66 -16.14
N SER A 565 26.64 25.58 -16.75
CA SER A 565 27.18 26.52 -17.75
C SER A 565 27.93 27.74 -17.15
N GLY A 566 28.13 27.75 -15.83
CA GLY A 566 28.91 28.72 -15.08
C GLY A 566 28.26 29.11 -13.74
N LEU A 567 29.01 29.82 -12.92
CA LEU A 567 28.53 30.34 -11.63
C LEU A 567 27.76 31.65 -11.80
N ILE A 568 26.77 31.87 -10.93
CA ILE A 568 25.99 33.11 -10.86
C ILE A 568 25.63 33.45 -9.40
N ALA A 569 25.38 34.73 -9.13
CA ALA A 569 24.56 35.14 -8.01
C ALA A 569 23.08 35.04 -8.44
N SER A 570 22.27 34.21 -7.78
CA SER A 570 20.90 33.88 -8.23
C SER A 570 19.96 35.08 -8.34
N ASP A 571 20.27 36.17 -7.62
CA ASP A 571 19.53 37.43 -7.63
C ASP A 571 20.24 38.55 -8.42
N ASN A 572 21.33 38.23 -9.13
CA ASN A 572 22.21 39.17 -9.83
C ASN A 572 22.79 40.30 -8.95
N GLN A 573 22.87 40.07 -7.63
CA GLN A 573 23.51 41.00 -6.69
C GLN A 573 24.93 40.54 -6.32
N ALA A 574 25.60 41.30 -5.45
CA ALA A 574 26.86 40.85 -4.85
C ALA A 574 26.68 39.51 -4.12
N LEU A 575 27.71 38.66 -4.15
CA LEU A 575 27.70 37.39 -3.42
C LEU A 575 27.63 37.64 -1.91
N ARG A 576 26.85 36.82 -1.20
CA ARG A 576 26.64 36.92 0.25
C ARG A 576 26.80 35.58 0.95
N GLY A 577 27.00 35.63 2.26
CA GLY A 577 27.10 34.46 3.12
C GLY A 577 28.47 33.77 3.12
N PHE A 578 29.53 34.47 2.71
CA PHE A 578 30.90 33.99 2.78
C PHE A 578 31.60 34.51 4.03
N TYR A 579 32.32 33.62 4.70
CA TYR A 579 33.12 33.93 5.88
C TYR A 579 34.49 33.29 5.78
N ILE A 580 35.52 34.00 6.24
CA ILE A 580 36.92 33.61 6.10
C ILE A 580 37.62 33.62 7.45
N SER A 581 38.58 32.71 7.66
CA SER A 581 39.26 32.52 8.93
C SER A 581 40.77 32.29 8.75
N ALA A 582 41.56 32.83 9.68
CA ALA A 582 43.01 32.64 9.75
C ALA A 582 43.44 31.48 10.67
N ASP A 583 42.59 31.06 11.61
CA ASP A 583 42.84 30.04 12.62
C ASP A 583 41.95 28.80 12.46
N GLY A 584 40.95 28.87 11.57
CA GLY A 584 39.97 27.81 11.36
C GLY A 584 38.84 27.79 12.40
N GLU A 585 38.86 28.71 13.37
CA GLU A 585 37.94 28.76 14.51
C GLU A 585 37.13 30.07 14.49
N THR A 586 37.82 31.20 14.34
CA THR A 586 37.24 32.54 14.29
C THR A 586 36.99 32.95 12.85
N PHE A 587 35.73 33.11 12.48
CA PHE A 587 35.31 33.49 11.13
C PHE A 587 34.80 34.91 11.09
N VAL A 588 35.22 35.68 10.08
CA VAL A 588 34.70 37.02 9.80
C VAL A 588 34.03 37.04 8.44
N GLU A 589 33.02 37.90 8.28
CA GLU A 589 32.34 38.11 6.99
C GLU A 589 33.35 38.60 5.93
N ALA A 590 33.20 38.11 4.70
CA ALA A 590 34.16 38.31 3.63
C ALA A 590 33.50 38.70 2.32
N ASP A 591 34.17 39.56 1.55
CA ASP A 591 33.78 39.87 0.19
C ASP A 591 34.06 38.67 -0.71
N ALA A 592 33.09 38.34 -1.58
CA ALA A 592 33.22 37.25 -2.54
C ALA A 592 32.91 37.71 -3.97
N GLN A 593 33.69 37.24 -4.94
CA GLN A 593 33.48 37.54 -6.36
C GLN A 593 33.64 36.29 -7.23
N ILE A 594 32.74 36.13 -8.19
CA ILE A 594 32.86 35.10 -9.23
C ILE A 594 33.94 35.52 -10.24
N LYS A 595 34.89 34.63 -10.50
CA LYS A 595 35.92 34.76 -11.55
C LYS A 595 35.95 33.49 -12.37
N GLY A 596 35.27 33.49 -13.51
CA GLY A 596 35.05 32.29 -14.32
C GLY A 596 34.25 31.25 -13.55
N VAL A 597 34.84 30.08 -13.31
CA VAL A 597 34.26 28.97 -12.53
C VAL A 597 34.78 28.92 -11.07
N THR A 598 35.44 29.98 -10.63
CA THR A 598 35.97 30.09 -9.25
C THR A 598 35.29 31.21 -8.49
N VAL A 599 35.32 31.12 -7.16
CA VAL A 599 34.94 32.23 -6.26
C VAL A 599 36.17 32.68 -5.51
N VAL A 600 36.48 33.98 -5.59
CA VAL A 600 37.56 34.61 -4.84
C VAL A 600 36.97 35.28 -3.61
N VAL A 601 37.43 34.87 -2.43
CA VAL A 601 36.96 35.34 -1.12
C VAL A 601 38.10 36.09 -0.42
N HIS A 602 37.83 37.29 0.06
CA HIS A 602 38.82 38.18 0.64
C HIS A 602 38.24 38.94 1.84
N SER A 603 39.09 39.22 2.83
CA SER A 603 38.79 40.14 3.92
C SER A 603 39.97 41.05 4.20
N SER A 604 39.70 42.30 4.55
CA SER A 604 40.73 43.28 4.94
C SER A 604 41.41 42.93 6.27
N THR A 605 40.77 42.11 7.10
CA THR A 605 41.27 41.71 8.43
C THR A 605 41.94 40.32 8.44
N VAL A 606 41.71 39.48 7.43
CA VAL A 606 42.27 38.12 7.34
C VAL A 606 43.23 38.03 6.15
N ARG A 607 44.54 38.11 6.42
CA ARG A 607 45.59 38.11 5.38
C ARG A 607 46.12 36.72 4.98
N ASN A 608 46.03 35.75 5.89
CA ASN A 608 46.50 34.37 5.68
C ASN A 608 45.33 33.41 5.94
N PRO A 609 44.36 33.31 5.03
CA PRO A 609 43.17 32.51 5.26
C PRO A 609 43.52 31.02 5.21
N ILE A 610 43.08 30.27 6.22
CA ILE A 610 43.21 28.80 6.25
C ILE A 610 41.86 28.09 6.14
N ALA A 611 40.75 28.82 6.26
CA ALA A 611 39.41 28.24 6.09
C ALA A 611 38.41 29.25 5.53
N VAL A 612 37.41 28.74 4.79
CA VAL A 612 36.25 29.50 4.31
C VAL A 612 34.96 28.72 4.61
N ARG A 613 33.92 29.46 4.97
CA ARG A 613 32.54 28.98 5.12
C ARG A 613 31.62 29.69 4.14
N TYR A 614 30.65 28.96 3.61
CA TYR A 614 29.54 29.51 2.85
C TYR A 614 28.22 29.03 3.42
N GLY A 615 27.29 29.97 3.64
CA GLY A 615 25.98 29.69 4.20
C GLY A 615 26.03 29.17 5.62
N ALA A 616 27.01 29.60 6.42
CA ALA A 616 27.14 29.31 7.84
C ALA A 616 26.43 30.37 8.70
N ASP A 617 26.01 29.95 9.89
CA ASP A 617 25.36 30.79 10.88
C ASP A 617 26.45 31.48 11.72
N LEU A 618 26.64 32.79 11.55
CA LEU A 618 27.53 33.58 12.40
C LEU A 618 26.77 34.80 12.92
N ASP A 619 26.78 34.90 14.24
CA ASP A 619 25.96 35.72 15.13
C ASP A 619 24.46 35.39 15.10
N MET A 620 24.01 34.68 16.14
CA MET A 620 22.60 34.46 16.56
C MET A 620 21.82 35.79 16.82
N GLY A 621 22.32 36.92 16.34
CA GLY A 621 21.70 38.25 16.38
C GLY A 621 21.53 38.90 15.00
N LYS A 622 21.92 38.27 13.88
CA LYS A 622 21.63 38.77 12.52
C LYS A 622 20.47 37.98 11.92
N GLU A 623 19.32 38.63 11.76
CA GLU A 623 18.04 38.02 11.32
C GLU A 623 18.02 37.43 9.90
N THR A 624 19.12 37.42 9.13
CA THR A 624 19.10 36.84 7.77
C THR A 624 20.38 36.11 7.37
N LEU A 625 20.38 34.76 7.46
CA LEU A 625 21.21 33.95 6.56
C LEU A 625 20.66 34.14 5.14
N ASP A 626 21.33 35.00 4.38
CA ASP A 626 21.04 35.25 2.98
C ASP A 626 22.23 34.81 2.11
N VAL A 627 21.97 33.83 1.25
CA VAL A 627 22.96 33.22 0.36
C VAL A 627 22.42 33.20 -1.05
N ASN A 628 23.30 33.37 -2.04
CA ASN A 628 22.90 33.53 -3.43
C ASN A 628 23.87 32.90 -4.45
N LEU A 629 24.90 32.15 -4.05
CA LEU A 629 25.72 31.42 -5.01
C LEU A 629 24.91 30.27 -5.63
N ALA A 630 24.86 30.22 -6.95
CA ALA A 630 24.23 29.17 -7.75
C ALA A 630 25.03 28.91 -9.03
N ASN A 631 24.64 27.90 -9.80
CA ASN A 631 24.99 27.83 -11.22
C ASN A 631 23.98 28.65 -12.05
N LYS A 632 24.28 28.87 -13.34
CA LYS A 632 23.43 29.63 -14.26
C LYS A 632 22.06 28.99 -14.48
N GLU A 633 21.94 27.68 -14.27
CA GLU A 633 20.69 26.92 -14.27
C GLU A 633 19.86 27.12 -13.00
N GLN A 634 20.27 28.05 -12.11
CA GLN A 634 19.57 28.44 -10.89
C GLN A 634 19.49 27.34 -9.82
N LEU A 635 20.43 26.38 -9.85
CA LEU A 635 20.59 25.41 -8.78
C LEU A 635 21.58 25.96 -7.72
N PRO A 636 21.16 26.04 -6.45
CA PRO A 636 21.93 26.69 -5.40
C PRO A 636 23.17 25.88 -5.03
N ALA A 637 24.25 26.58 -4.70
CA ALA A 637 25.44 25.95 -4.16
C ALA A 637 25.16 25.33 -2.78
N SER A 638 25.73 24.15 -2.54
CA SER A 638 25.64 23.52 -1.23
C SER A 638 26.45 24.33 -0.20
N PRO A 639 25.90 24.63 0.99
CA PRO A 639 26.65 25.18 2.12
C PRO A 639 27.83 24.29 2.50
N PHE A 640 28.95 24.91 2.88
CA PHE A 640 30.19 24.19 3.19
C PHE A 640 31.07 24.88 4.22
N THR A 641 31.95 24.08 4.83
CA THR A 641 33.22 24.54 5.43
C THR A 641 34.36 23.86 4.70
N VAL A 642 35.33 24.63 4.21
CA VAL A 642 36.54 24.12 3.57
C VAL A 642 37.78 24.68 4.24
N HIS A 643 38.77 23.83 4.46
CA HIS A 643 40.07 24.19 4.98
C HIS A 643 41.09 24.12 3.85
N LEU A 644 42.12 24.97 3.92
CA LEU A 644 43.28 24.87 3.07
C LEU A 644 43.92 23.50 3.29
N SER A 645 44.02 22.71 2.22
CA SER A 645 44.72 21.43 2.27
C SER A 645 46.17 21.69 2.68
N GLN A 646 46.66 20.94 3.68
CA GLN A 646 48.07 21.00 4.09
C GLN A 646 48.98 20.46 3.00
#